data_AF-A0A315Z4T3-F1
#
_entry.id   AF-A0A315Z4T3-F1
#
_cell.length_a   1.000
_cell.length_b   1.000
_cell.length_c   1.000
_cell.angle_alpha   90.00
_cell.angle_beta   90.00
_cell.angle_gamma   90.00
#
_symmetry.space_group_name_H-M   'P 1'
#
loop_
_entity.id
_entity.type
_entity.pdbx_description
1 polymer ?
#
loop_
_entity_poly.entity_id
_entity_poly.type
_entity_poly.pdbx_seq_one_letter_code
_entity_poly.pdbx_strand_id
1 'polypeptide(L)'
;MLNSLPQKGSRMQIILLLFFSFAVSNTANAQQKNVLFIMADDFNNWLNKTGYYPDAITPNLDALADKGVLFTDAHASSPVCNPSRNAIWSGIRPSTSGIDNNSGGYIRDISGFEKVITMNEHFQREGYHLFGGGKLYHPGNMNNEKADPNNWDELYKKGTGSPGGASYQWASPTDALFKWSAGEFKLEDANDTKLANATANWIQSYQGNKPFFAAVGLFRPHLPWNAHKQFFDMFSPNNLPYPKGYLANDDEDVPTNYNGRETYEQVQADGKYKDALRAYLANMAYADYNVGIMLDALENSVHKNNTIVVFIGDHGWHLGEKDRFSKHAVFDIAHRTTMIIYDPSAADNGKKCTKVVSLQDLYPTLVALCGIEEKSDIQGNDISPLLRDVNDNAWDKPIFMSYSGTQIVKTNKWRLIDNGNNSQLYDIENDPYEWTNLYGQNGYTENSATVTSLRSEISQMLQEGNQLSVVKGYGQTGNGTAPTEYTGEESPSPCNGIQDITDLSATVNSCSEIQLSWSAIPCATQYIVRRKANGATTYTNLGTVVQNSFTDTDVQENNNYIYQVRPYDGTTKKVSNNPSVNTSNCVIPTSSFLYIDHKSSGKRLTDSNGVTTKGVGNTGNWVQWEQVPTSNDYFYLVLRATGEKLGSSDGENVSMFEASNTSDLVQWKWIRVDNTWSRLENKAHTQWLHVKPDGISNMRIGPLSWTGDNTQWKYTSVSSNSRKSEEFAIETGFRIAPNPAGDLLYIIGAKTQTEINIYSLEGKHLLKSKGKLVDISSLKRGLYIVQIEEHSLRLIKE
;
A
#
# COMPACT_ATOMS: atom_id res chain seq x y z
N MET A 1 53.08 -61.79 8.43
CA MET A 1 54.33 -61.14 8.87
C MET A 1 54.54 -59.91 8.02
N LEU A 2 54.82 -58.80 8.70
CA LEU A 2 55.15 -57.47 8.18
C LEU A 2 56.23 -57.48 7.08
N ASN A 3 56.13 -56.62 6.05
CA ASN A 3 56.76 -55.28 6.06
C ASN A 3 56.78 -54.57 4.69
N SER A 4 56.61 -53.24 4.78
CA SER A 4 57.15 -52.15 3.96
C SER A 4 56.72 -51.99 2.49
N LEU A 5 56.10 -50.85 2.17
CA LEU A 5 56.61 -49.81 1.24
C LEU A 5 55.79 -48.48 1.44
N PRO A 6 56.37 -47.30 1.14
CA PRO A 6 55.99 -46.04 1.78
C PRO A 6 55.02 -45.16 0.97
N GLN A 7 54.27 -44.36 1.73
CA GLN A 7 53.39 -43.29 1.28
C GLN A 7 54.09 -42.26 0.36
N LYS A 8 53.53 -42.05 -0.84
CA LYS A 8 53.60 -40.79 -1.59
C LYS A 8 52.20 -40.42 -2.06
N GLY A 9 51.33 -40.08 -1.11
CA GLY A 9 50.05 -39.43 -1.37
C GLY A 9 50.03 -38.10 -0.62
N SER A 10 49.76 -37.00 -1.33
CA SER A 10 48.97 -35.84 -0.83
C SER A 10 49.24 -34.52 -1.55
N ARG A 11 50.30 -34.37 -2.37
CA ARG A 11 50.58 -33.04 -2.98
C ARG A 11 49.94 -32.78 -4.34
N MET A 12 49.53 -33.81 -5.08
CA MET A 12 49.00 -33.63 -6.45
C MET A 12 47.46 -33.57 -6.52
N GLN A 13 46.75 -34.06 -5.51
CA GLN A 13 45.28 -33.95 -5.44
C GLN A 13 44.82 -32.61 -4.86
N ILE A 14 45.63 -31.93 -4.04
CA ILE A 14 45.30 -30.61 -3.49
C ILE A 14 45.40 -29.51 -4.57
N ILE A 15 46.30 -29.66 -5.55
CA ILE A 15 46.43 -28.67 -6.64
C ILE A 15 45.29 -28.80 -7.66
N LEU A 16 44.75 -30.01 -7.92
CA LEU A 16 43.56 -30.18 -8.76
C LEU A 16 42.27 -29.69 -8.08
N LEU A 17 42.15 -29.82 -6.75
CA LEU A 17 41.04 -29.24 -5.99
C LEU A 17 41.13 -27.71 -5.91
N LEU A 18 42.34 -27.13 -5.86
CA LEU A 18 42.52 -25.67 -5.89
C LEU A 18 42.28 -25.04 -7.27
N PHE A 19 42.49 -25.78 -8.37
CA PHE A 19 42.11 -25.32 -9.71
C PHE A 19 40.61 -25.46 -10.00
N PHE A 20 39.90 -26.39 -9.35
CA PHE A 20 38.43 -26.47 -9.43
C PHE A 20 37.72 -25.44 -8.53
N SER A 21 38.38 -24.93 -7.48
CA SER A 21 37.83 -23.85 -6.63
C SER A 21 38.05 -22.43 -7.18
N PHE A 22 38.76 -22.26 -8.30
CA PHE A 22 38.90 -20.96 -8.98
C PHE A 22 38.03 -20.84 -10.25
N ALA A 23 37.27 -21.88 -10.59
CA ALA A 23 36.17 -21.80 -11.54
C ALA A 23 34.83 -21.50 -10.83
N VAL A 24 34.88 -20.72 -9.75
CA VAL A 24 33.68 -20.06 -9.23
C VAL A 24 33.29 -19.02 -10.27
N SER A 25 32.34 -19.41 -11.11
CA SER A 25 31.34 -18.56 -11.73
C SER A 25 31.68 -17.07 -11.75
N ASN A 26 32.47 -16.66 -12.74
CA ASN A 26 32.19 -15.42 -13.43
C ASN A 26 30.90 -15.63 -14.26
N THR A 27 29.79 -15.97 -13.59
CA THR A 27 28.51 -15.47 -14.05
C THR A 27 28.65 -13.98 -13.87
N ALA A 28 28.97 -13.27 -14.95
CA ALA A 28 28.76 -11.82 -15.00
C ALA A 28 27.42 -11.60 -14.32
N ASN A 29 27.42 -10.91 -13.18
CA ASN A 29 26.21 -10.54 -12.48
C ASN A 29 25.45 -9.70 -13.50
N ALA A 30 24.53 -10.33 -14.24
CA ALA A 30 23.76 -9.65 -15.27
C ALA A 30 23.03 -8.57 -14.51
N GLN A 31 23.47 -7.33 -14.71
CA GLN A 31 22.98 -6.20 -13.93
C GLN A 31 21.46 -6.21 -14.03
N GLN A 32 20.78 -6.31 -12.89
CA GLN A 32 19.31 -6.28 -12.85
C GLN A 32 18.84 -5.05 -13.63
N LYS A 33 17.90 -5.25 -14.55
CA LYS A 33 17.40 -4.19 -15.43
C LYS A 33 16.51 -3.24 -14.64
N ASN A 34 16.56 -1.97 -14.96
CA ASN A 34 15.58 -1.00 -14.50
C ASN A 34 14.25 -1.16 -15.26
N VAL A 35 13.18 -0.60 -14.72
CA VAL A 35 11.87 -0.53 -15.38
C VAL A 35 11.36 0.91 -15.36
N LEU A 36 10.99 1.43 -16.53
CA LEU A 36 10.16 2.63 -16.70
C LEU A 36 8.78 2.19 -17.19
N PHE A 37 7.79 2.27 -16.30
CA PHE A 37 6.41 1.90 -16.55
C PHE A 37 5.55 3.14 -16.74
N ILE A 38 5.02 3.34 -17.94
CA ILE A 38 4.19 4.49 -18.29
C ILE A 38 2.78 4.01 -18.62
N MET A 39 1.78 4.59 -17.97
CA MET A 39 0.37 4.29 -18.19
C MET A 39 -0.39 5.56 -18.49
N ALA A 40 -1.32 5.50 -19.44
CA ALA A 40 -2.23 6.59 -19.79
C ALA A 40 -3.70 6.18 -19.58
N ASP A 41 -4.48 7.08 -18.99
CA ASP A 41 -5.88 6.86 -18.61
C ASP A 41 -6.84 7.06 -19.80
N ASP A 42 -7.70 6.08 -20.09
CA ASP A 42 -8.60 6.03 -21.26
C ASP A 42 -7.89 6.02 -22.63
N PHE A 43 -6.61 5.60 -22.70
CA PHE A 43 -5.83 5.60 -23.94
C PHE A 43 -6.15 4.36 -24.80
N ASN A 44 -6.81 4.56 -25.95
CA ASN A 44 -7.22 3.47 -26.85
C ASN A 44 -6.05 2.97 -27.74
N ASN A 45 -6.29 1.95 -28.58
CA ASN A 45 -5.34 1.36 -29.51
C ASN A 45 -5.08 2.19 -30.79
N TRP A 46 -5.36 3.48 -30.77
CA TRP A 46 -5.29 4.39 -31.93
C TRP A 46 -3.89 4.96 -32.14
N LEU A 47 -2.91 4.09 -32.40
CA LEU A 47 -1.61 4.51 -32.92
C LEU A 47 -1.63 4.44 -34.45
N ASN A 48 -0.90 5.34 -35.11
CA ASN A 48 -0.68 5.22 -36.56
C ASN A 48 -0.11 3.83 -36.89
N LYS A 49 0.81 3.33 -36.05
CA LYS A 49 1.44 2.01 -36.20
C LYS A 49 0.49 0.84 -36.02
N THR A 50 -0.61 0.94 -35.26
CA THR A 50 -1.63 -0.14 -35.22
C THR A 50 -2.46 -0.14 -36.50
N GLY A 51 -2.53 1.01 -37.17
CA GLY A 51 -3.30 1.21 -38.38
C GLY A 51 -4.80 1.29 -38.15
N TYR A 52 -5.27 1.31 -36.89
CA TYR A 52 -6.70 1.42 -36.56
C TYR A 52 -7.22 2.83 -36.86
N TYR A 53 -6.46 3.86 -36.49
CA TYR A 53 -6.71 5.26 -36.83
C TYR A 53 -5.43 5.91 -37.39
N PRO A 54 -5.17 5.83 -38.71
CA PRO A 54 -3.92 6.28 -39.32
C PRO A 54 -3.59 7.77 -39.12
N ASP A 55 -4.60 8.62 -38.90
CA ASP A 55 -4.39 10.06 -38.71
C ASP A 55 -4.11 10.45 -37.25
N ALA A 56 -3.96 9.47 -36.35
CA ALA A 56 -3.51 9.74 -34.99
C ALA A 56 -2.04 10.20 -35.02
N ILE A 57 -1.74 11.32 -34.34
CA ILE A 57 -0.40 11.90 -34.28
C ILE A 57 0.20 11.57 -32.91
N THR A 58 1.02 10.52 -32.87
CA THR A 58 1.70 10.02 -31.66
C THR A 58 3.15 9.65 -31.95
N PRO A 59 3.99 10.62 -32.38
CA PRO A 59 5.34 10.33 -32.88
C PRO A 59 6.27 9.70 -31.83
N ASN A 60 6.10 9.98 -30.54
CA ASN A 60 6.97 9.43 -29.50
C ASN A 60 6.65 7.95 -29.22
N LEU A 61 5.37 7.61 -29.17
CA LEU A 61 4.90 6.24 -29.05
C LEU A 61 5.14 5.44 -30.32
N ASP A 62 5.02 6.05 -31.50
CA ASP A 62 5.40 5.41 -32.76
C ASP A 62 6.90 5.09 -32.79
N ALA A 63 7.75 6.01 -32.29
CA ALA A 63 9.19 5.76 -32.15
C ALA A 63 9.49 4.69 -31.08
N LEU A 64 8.73 4.64 -29.99
CA LEU A 64 8.84 3.56 -29.00
C LEU A 64 8.42 2.22 -29.60
N ALA A 65 7.37 2.17 -30.41
CA ALA A 65 6.93 0.97 -31.12
C ALA A 65 7.95 0.51 -32.17
N ASP A 66 8.69 1.42 -32.79
CA ASP A 66 9.79 1.07 -33.71
C ASP A 66 11.03 0.53 -32.97
N LYS A 67 11.16 0.82 -31.67
CA LYS A 67 12.25 0.30 -30.82
C LYS A 67 11.85 -0.94 -30.02
N GLY A 68 10.59 -1.09 -29.65
CA GLY A 68 10.05 -2.18 -28.82
C GLY A 68 9.12 -3.12 -29.59
N VAL A 69 8.51 -4.06 -28.88
CA VAL A 69 7.42 -4.89 -29.42
C VAL A 69 6.09 -4.17 -29.21
N LEU A 70 5.37 -3.92 -30.31
CA LEU A 70 4.00 -3.39 -30.27
C LEU A 70 2.99 -4.54 -30.26
N PHE A 71 2.26 -4.70 -29.16
CA PHE A 71 1.17 -5.66 -29.05
C PHE A 71 -0.12 -5.02 -29.58
N THR A 72 -0.60 -5.49 -30.72
CA THR A 72 -1.77 -4.90 -31.38
C THR A 72 -3.09 -5.42 -30.83
N ASP A 73 -3.08 -6.51 -30.06
CA ASP A 73 -4.28 -7.16 -29.49
C ASP A 73 -4.16 -7.32 -27.96
N ALA A 74 -3.81 -6.22 -27.29
CA ALA A 74 -3.68 -6.14 -25.84
C ALA A 74 -4.98 -5.64 -25.18
N HIS A 75 -5.41 -6.32 -24.11
CA HIS A 75 -6.70 -6.10 -23.48
C HIS A 75 -6.60 -5.83 -21.97
N ALA A 76 -7.30 -4.80 -21.51
CA ALA A 76 -7.53 -4.58 -20.09
C ALA A 76 -8.41 -5.70 -19.49
N SER A 77 -8.18 -6.05 -18.23
CA SER A 77 -9.00 -7.05 -17.51
C SER A 77 -10.41 -6.53 -17.18
N SER A 78 -10.67 -5.24 -17.40
CA SER A 78 -11.98 -4.60 -17.26
C SER A 78 -12.02 -3.32 -18.10
N PRO A 79 -13.17 -2.90 -18.65
CA PRO A 79 -13.28 -1.68 -19.43
C PRO A 79 -13.50 -0.45 -18.52
N VAL A 80 -12.97 -0.50 -17.28
CA VAL A 80 -13.15 0.52 -16.24
C VAL A 80 -11.84 0.69 -15.46
N CYS A 81 -11.48 1.93 -15.14
CA CYS A 81 -10.19 2.28 -14.53
C CYS A 81 -9.82 1.45 -13.30
N ASN A 82 -10.64 1.49 -12.24
CA ASN A 82 -10.29 0.86 -10.95
C ASN A 82 -10.07 -0.67 -11.05
N PRO A 83 -11.00 -1.46 -11.61
CA PRO A 83 -10.79 -2.90 -11.76
C PRO A 83 -9.62 -3.25 -12.67
N SER A 84 -9.44 -2.54 -13.80
CA SER A 84 -8.28 -2.77 -14.69
C SER A 84 -6.95 -2.52 -13.97
N ARG A 85 -6.82 -1.37 -13.30
CA ARG A 85 -5.61 -0.98 -12.59
C ARG A 85 -5.30 -1.91 -11.42
N ASN A 86 -6.31 -2.30 -10.63
CA ASN A 86 -6.11 -3.29 -9.57
C ASN A 86 -5.60 -4.61 -10.15
N ALA A 87 -6.12 -5.07 -11.29
CA ALA A 87 -5.67 -6.30 -11.93
C ALA A 87 -4.21 -6.23 -12.40
N ILE A 88 -3.79 -5.10 -13.00
CA ILE A 88 -2.39 -4.87 -13.40
C ILE A 88 -1.46 -4.97 -12.19
N TRP A 89 -1.78 -4.26 -11.09
CA TRP A 89 -0.88 -4.19 -9.95
C TRP A 89 -0.90 -5.45 -9.09
N SER A 90 -2.02 -6.16 -8.99
CA SER A 90 -2.12 -7.36 -8.14
C SER A 90 -1.82 -8.65 -8.89
N GLY A 91 -2.00 -8.67 -10.21
CA GLY A 91 -2.07 -9.88 -11.00
C GLY A 91 -3.37 -10.67 -10.79
N ILE A 92 -4.37 -10.10 -10.10
CA ILE A 92 -5.63 -10.78 -9.73
C ILE A 92 -6.78 -10.23 -10.57
N ARG A 93 -7.58 -11.12 -11.15
CA ARG A 93 -8.68 -10.77 -12.03
C ARG A 93 -9.81 -10.05 -11.27
N PRO A 94 -10.54 -9.11 -11.91
CA PRO A 94 -11.75 -8.52 -11.36
C PRO A 94 -12.79 -9.55 -10.91
N SER A 95 -12.93 -10.64 -11.68
CA SER A 95 -13.81 -11.78 -11.35
C SER A 95 -13.45 -12.49 -10.04
N THR A 96 -12.18 -12.42 -9.63
CA THR A 96 -11.65 -13.07 -8.43
C THR A 96 -11.65 -12.12 -7.23
N SER A 97 -11.27 -10.86 -7.46
CA SER A 97 -11.28 -9.83 -6.41
C SER A 97 -12.68 -9.26 -6.12
N GLY A 98 -13.64 -9.42 -7.01
CA GLY A 98 -14.95 -8.78 -6.89
C GLY A 98 -14.95 -7.26 -7.11
N ILE A 99 -13.80 -6.66 -7.45
CA ILE A 99 -13.73 -5.25 -7.85
C ILE A 99 -14.23 -5.15 -9.28
N ASP A 100 -15.43 -4.62 -9.50
CA ASP A 100 -16.06 -4.52 -10.82
C ASP A 100 -16.35 -3.07 -11.27
N ASN A 101 -16.09 -2.10 -10.40
CA ASN A 101 -16.38 -0.69 -10.63
C ASN A 101 -15.40 0.28 -9.92
N ASN A 102 -15.54 1.58 -10.20
CA ASN A 102 -14.67 2.63 -9.68
C ASN A 102 -14.80 2.93 -8.18
N SER A 103 -15.84 2.41 -7.52
CA SER A 103 -16.08 2.56 -6.08
C SER A 103 -15.55 1.37 -5.26
N GLY A 104 -14.95 0.37 -5.92
CA GLY A 104 -14.54 -0.90 -5.29
C GLY A 104 -13.29 -0.85 -4.41
N GLY A 105 -12.70 0.32 -4.17
CA GLY A 105 -11.47 0.46 -3.37
C GLY A 105 -10.25 -0.19 -4.00
N TYR A 106 -9.23 -0.46 -3.19
CA TYR A 106 -8.01 -1.16 -3.58
C TYR A 106 -8.09 -2.65 -3.29
N ILE A 107 -7.24 -3.45 -3.94
CA ILE A 107 -7.21 -4.91 -3.76
C ILE A 107 -7.11 -5.36 -2.29
N ARG A 108 -6.38 -4.63 -1.45
CA ARG A 108 -6.23 -4.96 -0.01
C ARG A 108 -7.40 -4.55 0.86
N ASP A 109 -8.32 -3.75 0.33
CA ASP A 109 -9.58 -3.42 1.02
C ASP A 109 -10.59 -4.56 0.88
N ILE A 110 -10.31 -5.54 0.01
CA ILE A 110 -11.17 -6.70 -0.22
C ILE A 110 -10.82 -7.82 0.75
N SER A 111 -11.86 -8.36 1.39
CA SER A 111 -11.69 -9.47 2.33
C SER A 111 -11.07 -10.69 1.65
N GLY A 112 -10.05 -11.28 2.28
CA GLY A 112 -9.27 -12.41 1.74
C GLY A 112 -8.06 -12.01 0.89
N PHE A 113 -7.94 -10.73 0.55
CA PHE A 113 -6.85 -10.17 -0.27
C PHE A 113 -5.99 -9.13 0.47
N GLU A 114 -6.14 -9.01 1.79
CA GLU A 114 -5.43 -8.02 2.62
C GLU A 114 -3.90 -8.18 2.55
N LYS A 115 -3.43 -9.39 2.21
CA LYS A 115 -2.01 -9.76 2.12
C LYS A 115 -1.48 -9.87 0.69
N VAL A 116 -2.26 -9.49 -0.32
CA VAL A 116 -1.82 -9.50 -1.72
C VAL A 116 -0.61 -8.60 -1.89
N ILE A 117 0.43 -9.14 -2.51
CA ILE A 117 1.65 -8.41 -2.85
C ILE A 117 1.48 -7.87 -4.25
N THR A 118 1.40 -6.54 -4.35
CA THR A 118 1.32 -5.86 -5.64
C THR A 118 2.68 -5.83 -6.33
N MET A 119 2.68 -5.65 -7.64
CA MET A 119 3.87 -5.62 -8.49
C MET A 119 4.92 -4.64 -7.97
N ASN A 120 4.52 -3.41 -7.68
CA ASN A 120 5.44 -2.42 -7.10
C ASN A 120 6.05 -2.92 -5.78
N GLU A 121 5.25 -3.47 -4.86
CA GLU A 121 5.80 -4.02 -3.61
C GLU A 121 6.75 -5.20 -3.86
N HIS A 122 6.45 -6.06 -4.83
CA HIS A 122 7.32 -7.18 -5.19
C HIS A 122 8.69 -6.69 -5.64
N PHE A 123 8.74 -5.71 -6.54
CA PHE A 123 9.98 -5.06 -6.95
C PHE A 123 10.72 -4.43 -5.75
N GLN A 124 10.02 -3.77 -4.82
CA GLN A 124 10.63 -3.20 -3.62
C GLN A 124 11.32 -4.26 -2.75
N ARG A 125 10.64 -5.40 -2.53
CA ARG A 125 11.13 -6.52 -1.73
C ARG A 125 12.37 -7.17 -2.36
N GLU A 126 12.44 -7.16 -3.69
CA GLU A 126 13.60 -7.61 -4.47
C GLU A 126 14.70 -6.55 -4.62
N GLY A 127 14.65 -5.49 -3.81
CA GLY A 127 15.74 -4.53 -3.66
C GLY A 127 15.74 -3.39 -4.67
N TYR A 128 14.68 -3.23 -5.47
CA TYR A 128 14.53 -2.09 -6.36
C TYR A 128 14.25 -0.81 -5.59
N HIS A 129 14.70 0.31 -6.14
CA HIS A 129 14.28 1.63 -5.71
C HIS A 129 13.03 2.06 -6.48
N LEU A 130 12.00 2.49 -5.77
CA LEU A 130 10.70 2.79 -6.36
C LEU A 130 10.45 4.29 -6.51
N PHE A 131 10.13 4.71 -7.73
CA PHE A 131 9.59 6.05 -8.02
C PHE A 131 8.18 5.94 -8.56
N GLY A 132 7.24 6.70 -8.02
CA GLY A 132 5.84 6.71 -8.46
C GLY A 132 5.31 8.12 -8.73
N GLY A 133 4.30 8.25 -9.58
CA GLY A 133 3.56 9.51 -9.71
C GLY A 133 2.33 9.44 -10.62
N GLY A 134 1.42 10.39 -10.44
CA GLY A 134 0.21 10.49 -11.25
C GLY A 134 -0.89 9.49 -10.89
N LYS A 135 -1.74 9.15 -11.87
CA LYS A 135 -2.85 8.20 -11.69
C LYS A 135 -2.38 6.78 -11.95
N LEU A 136 -1.78 6.12 -10.95
CA LEU A 136 -1.40 4.69 -11.03
C LEU A 136 -2.54 3.78 -10.56
N TYR A 137 -3.23 4.20 -9.50
CA TYR A 137 -4.47 3.59 -9.04
C TYR A 137 -5.66 4.55 -9.23
N HIS A 138 -6.89 4.06 -9.08
CA HIS A 138 -8.10 4.90 -9.06
C HIS A 138 -8.51 5.19 -7.60
N PRO A 139 -8.91 6.43 -7.23
CA PRO A 139 -9.21 7.59 -8.09
C PRO A 139 -7.99 8.43 -8.52
N GLY A 140 -6.77 8.00 -8.20
CA GLY A 140 -5.54 8.73 -8.50
C GLY A 140 -5.05 9.61 -7.35
N ASN A 141 -5.59 9.44 -6.14
CA ASN A 141 -5.10 10.10 -4.92
C ASN A 141 -3.92 9.31 -4.35
N MET A 142 -2.71 9.61 -4.81
CA MET A 142 -1.50 8.96 -4.33
C MET A 142 -1.06 9.57 -2.97
N ASN A 143 -1.27 8.84 -1.87
CA ASN A 143 -0.88 9.26 -0.51
C ASN A 143 0.17 8.30 0.09
N ASN A 144 0.99 8.79 1.03
CA ASN A 144 2.06 8.00 1.68
C ASN A 144 1.56 7.27 2.95
N GLU A 145 0.31 6.80 2.97
CA GLU A 145 -0.16 6.04 4.12
C GLU A 145 0.34 4.60 3.99
N LYS A 146 1.13 4.13 4.96
CA LYS A 146 1.83 2.82 4.93
C LYS A 146 0.92 1.58 4.91
N ALA A 147 -0.40 1.77 4.83
CA ALA A 147 -1.41 0.71 4.66
C ALA A 147 -1.95 0.64 3.21
N ASP A 148 -1.51 1.54 2.34
CA ASP A 148 -1.97 1.70 0.95
C ASP A 148 -1.05 0.89 0.00
N PRO A 149 -1.55 0.25 -1.08
CA PRO A 149 -0.70 -0.26 -2.18
C PRO A 149 0.29 0.79 -2.76
N ASN A 150 0.16 2.08 -2.39
CA ASN A 150 1.09 3.18 -2.68
C ASN A 150 2.44 3.16 -1.92
N ASN A 151 3.09 2.01 -1.79
CA ASN A 151 4.40 1.88 -1.15
C ASN A 151 5.54 2.25 -2.13
N TRP A 152 5.73 3.55 -2.36
CA TRP A 152 6.79 4.11 -3.22
C TRP A 152 7.88 4.75 -2.35
N ASP A 153 9.16 4.55 -2.67
CA ASP A 153 10.28 5.18 -1.95
C ASP A 153 10.27 6.69 -2.20
N GLU A 154 9.99 7.09 -3.45
CA GLU A 154 9.77 8.47 -3.87
C GLU A 154 8.45 8.60 -4.63
N LEU A 155 7.64 9.60 -4.29
CA LEU A 155 6.33 9.81 -4.88
C LEU A 155 6.12 11.26 -5.30
N TYR A 156 5.83 11.48 -6.58
CA TYR A 156 5.41 12.77 -7.11
C TYR A 156 3.88 12.94 -6.96
N LYS A 157 3.48 13.81 -6.02
CA LYS A 157 2.07 14.05 -5.65
C LYS A 157 1.43 15.27 -6.32
N LYS A 158 2.22 16.14 -6.97
CA LYS A 158 1.67 17.35 -7.59
C LYS A 158 1.02 16.96 -8.92
N GLY A 159 -0.18 17.48 -9.20
CA GLY A 159 -0.88 17.17 -10.45
C GLY A 159 -1.68 15.87 -10.45
N THR A 160 -1.87 15.22 -9.29
CA THR A 160 -2.79 14.10 -9.14
C THR A 160 -4.25 14.59 -9.01
N GLY A 161 -5.18 14.03 -9.78
CA GLY A 161 -6.62 13.98 -9.39
C GLY A 161 -7.62 14.96 -10.03
N SER A 162 -7.23 15.94 -10.86
CA SER A 162 -8.21 16.73 -11.65
C SER A 162 -7.53 17.63 -12.70
N PRO A 163 -8.18 18.01 -13.82
CA PRO A 163 -7.70 19.07 -14.70
C PRO A 163 -7.76 20.44 -14.00
N GLY A 164 -6.76 20.75 -13.18
CA GLY A 164 -6.61 22.04 -12.50
C GLY A 164 -5.40 22.80 -13.05
N GLY A 165 -5.57 24.10 -13.32
CA GLY A 165 -4.46 25.02 -13.64
C GLY A 165 -4.78 26.12 -14.64
N ALA A 166 -5.82 25.96 -15.46
CA ALA A 166 -6.23 26.96 -16.46
C ALA A 166 -7.74 27.22 -16.41
N SER A 167 -8.14 28.45 -16.74
CA SER A 167 -9.53 28.80 -17.02
C SER A 167 -9.92 28.21 -18.37
N TYR A 168 -10.78 27.18 -18.37
CA TYR A 168 -11.23 26.53 -19.61
C TYR A 168 -12.55 27.15 -20.08
N GLN A 169 -12.61 27.53 -21.36
CA GLN A 169 -13.90 27.72 -22.04
C GLN A 169 -14.34 26.36 -22.55
N TRP A 170 -15.35 25.79 -21.90
CA TRP A 170 -15.84 24.46 -22.22
C TRP A 170 -16.73 24.49 -23.45
N ALA A 171 -16.42 23.67 -24.44
CA ALA A 171 -17.36 23.24 -25.44
C ALA A 171 -17.99 21.93 -24.95
N SER A 172 -19.33 21.86 -24.96
CA SER A 172 -20.03 20.65 -24.55
C SER A 172 -21.36 20.49 -25.30
N PRO A 173 -21.70 19.28 -25.76
CA PRO A 173 -23.05 18.92 -26.20
C PRO A 173 -23.97 18.53 -25.04
N THR A 174 -23.42 18.36 -23.81
CA THR A 174 -24.19 17.97 -22.61
C THR A 174 -23.74 18.75 -21.37
N ASP A 175 -24.54 18.83 -20.31
CA ASP A 175 -24.07 19.37 -19.01
C ASP A 175 -23.16 18.39 -18.23
N ALA A 176 -22.80 17.24 -18.82
CA ALA A 176 -22.02 16.16 -18.19
C ALA A 176 -20.50 16.29 -18.43
N LEU A 177 -19.72 15.33 -17.91
CA LEU A 177 -18.24 15.30 -18.02
C LEU A 177 -17.72 15.17 -19.47
N PHE A 178 -18.59 14.86 -20.44
CA PHE A 178 -18.26 14.78 -21.86
C PHE A 178 -18.14 16.17 -22.48
N LYS A 179 -17.05 16.86 -22.16
CA LYS A 179 -16.74 18.23 -22.60
C LYS A 179 -15.28 18.36 -23.00
N TRP A 180 -14.98 19.33 -23.84
CA TRP A 180 -13.62 19.59 -24.32
C TRP A 180 -13.27 21.08 -24.32
N SER A 181 -11.97 21.36 -24.28
CA SER A 181 -11.46 22.73 -24.35
C SER A 181 -10.05 22.77 -24.94
N ALA A 182 -9.87 23.61 -25.95
CA ALA A 182 -8.57 24.00 -26.47
C ALA A 182 -8.07 25.20 -25.66
N GLY A 183 -7.33 24.94 -24.58
CA GLY A 183 -6.85 25.99 -23.68
C GLY A 183 -5.54 26.62 -24.17
N GLU A 184 -5.37 27.92 -23.92
CA GLU A 184 -4.08 28.59 -24.05
C GLU A 184 -3.47 28.75 -22.66
N PHE A 185 -2.42 27.99 -22.39
CA PHE A 185 -1.72 27.94 -21.11
C PHE A 185 -0.28 27.46 -21.34
N LYS A 186 0.64 27.73 -20.43
CA LYS A 186 1.99 27.17 -20.55
C LYS A 186 1.92 25.66 -20.32
N LEU A 187 2.49 24.86 -21.23
CA LEU A 187 2.50 23.39 -21.09
C LEU A 187 3.11 22.96 -19.76
N GLU A 188 4.19 23.62 -19.33
CA GLU A 188 4.87 23.36 -18.05
C GLU A 188 3.96 23.54 -16.82
N ASP A 189 2.85 24.25 -16.95
CA ASP A 189 1.86 24.43 -15.89
C ASP A 189 0.83 23.30 -15.83
N ALA A 190 0.70 22.49 -16.89
CA ALA A 190 -0.25 21.38 -16.95
C ALA A 190 0.24 20.17 -16.15
N ASN A 191 -0.70 19.46 -15.52
CA ASN A 191 -0.39 18.40 -14.54
C ASN A 191 0.41 17.24 -15.13
N ASP A 192 0.00 16.71 -16.29
CA ASP A 192 0.74 15.62 -16.95
C ASP A 192 2.16 16.05 -17.38
N THR A 193 2.35 17.29 -17.83
CA THR A 193 3.69 17.82 -18.16
C THR A 193 4.54 18.07 -16.92
N LYS A 194 3.95 18.54 -15.81
CA LYS A 194 4.65 18.64 -14.52
C LYS A 194 5.14 17.29 -14.04
N LEU A 195 4.30 16.27 -14.14
CA LEU A 195 4.64 14.90 -13.82
C LEU A 195 5.75 14.36 -14.74
N ALA A 196 5.61 14.51 -16.05
CA ALA A 196 6.62 14.06 -17.02
C ALA A 196 7.99 14.73 -16.78
N ASN A 197 8.01 16.04 -16.55
CA ASN A 197 9.25 16.77 -16.22
C ASN A 197 9.85 16.31 -14.87
N ALA A 198 9.01 16.03 -13.87
CA ALA A 198 9.50 15.52 -12.59
C ALA A 198 10.13 14.13 -12.74
N THR A 199 9.50 13.24 -13.49
CA THR A 199 10.05 11.92 -13.82
C THR A 199 11.35 12.04 -14.61
N ALA A 200 11.39 12.88 -15.65
CA ALA A 200 12.58 13.12 -16.47
C ALA A 200 13.77 13.58 -15.62
N ASN A 201 13.55 14.58 -14.77
CA ASN A 201 14.56 15.07 -13.83
C ASN A 201 15.01 13.97 -12.86
N TRP A 202 14.06 13.18 -12.34
CA TRP A 202 14.38 12.08 -11.44
C TRP A 202 15.26 11.04 -12.11
N ILE A 203 14.90 10.55 -13.31
CA ILE A 203 15.68 9.57 -14.09
C ILE A 203 17.12 10.06 -14.32
N GLN A 204 17.29 11.33 -14.72
CA GLN A 204 18.61 11.91 -14.99
C GLN A 204 19.43 12.10 -13.71
N SER A 205 18.78 12.42 -12.60
CA SER A 205 19.43 12.64 -11.31
C SER A 205 19.68 11.36 -10.50
N TYR A 206 19.09 10.23 -10.88
CA TYR A 206 19.21 8.98 -10.14
C TYR A 206 20.64 8.45 -10.22
N GLN A 207 21.36 8.54 -9.09
CA GLN A 207 22.74 8.04 -8.90
C GLN A 207 22.77 6.83 -7.94
N GLY A 208 21.63 6.17 -7.71
CA GLY A 208 21.55 5.04 -6.79
C GLY A 208 22.29 3.80 -7.32
N ASN A 209 22.78 2.97 -6.39
CA ASN A 209 23.41 1.68 -6.73
C ASN A 209 22.40 0.53 -6.86
N LYS A 210 21.10 0.81 -6.66
CA LYS A 210 20.02 -0.17 -6.82
C LYS A 210 19.43 -0.06 -8.23
N PRO A 211 18.91 -1.15 -8.82
CA PRO A 211 18.02 -1.01 -9.97
C PRO A 211 16.75 -0.24 -9.54
N PHE A 212 16.09 0.42 -10.48
CA PHE A 212 14.86 1.14 -10.18
C PHE A 212 13.64 0.59 -10.91
N PHE A 213 12.48 0.78 -10.29
CA PHE A 213 11.17 0.64 -10.92
C PHE A 213 10.44 1.98 -10.79
N ALA A 214 10.35 2.70 -11.90
CA ALA A 214 9.72 4.01 -11.99
C ALA A 214 8.37 3.88 -12.71
N ALA A 215 7.27 4.22 -12.04
CA ALA A 215 5.92 4.15 -12.61
C ALA A 215 5.26 5.53 -12.68
N VAL A 216 4.66 5.82 -13.83
CA VAL A 216 4.01 7.10 -14.12
C VAL A 216 2.64 6.88 -14.72
N GLY A 217 1.61 7.49 -14.12
CA GLY A 217 0.24 7.46 -14.61
C GLY A 217 -0.21 8.81 -15.15
N LEU A 218 -0.24 8.99 -16.47
CA LEU A 218 -0.79 10.17 -17.13
C LEU A 218 -2.33 10.15 -17.05
N PHE A 219 -2.94 11.32 -16.83
CA PHE A 219 -4.39 11.44 -16.77
C PHE A 219 -5.02 11.52 -18.18
N ARG A 220 -4.27 11.96 -19.19
CA ARG A 220 -4.79 12.02 -20.56
C ARG A 220 -4.69 10.67 -21.29
N PRO A 221 -5.66 10.36 -22.17
CA PRO A 221 -6.74 11.22 -22.68
C PRO A 221 -8.09 11.19 -21.92
N HIS A 222 -8.16 10.76 -20.66
CA HIS A 222 -9.43 10.75 -19.90
C HIS A 222 -10.14 12.12 -19.89
N LEU A 223 -11.47 12.07 -19.87
CA LEU A 223 -12.36 13.24 -19.79
C LEU A 223 -12.10 14.12 -18.56
N PRO A 224 -12.46 15.42 -18.58
CA PRO A 224 -12.83 16.18 -19.78
C PRO A 224 -11.63 16.36 -20.71
N TRP A 225 -11.87 16.40 -22.01
CA TRP A 225 -10.83 16.49 -23.04
C TRP A 225 -10.30 17.91 -23.17
N ASN A 226 -9.40 18.29 -22.27
CA ASN A 226 -8.71 19.56 -22.32
C ASN A 226 -7.19 19.40 -22.43
N ALA A 227 -6.65 20.01 -23.47
CA ALA A 227 -5.24 20.07 -23.79
C ALA A 227 -4.91 21.46 -24.34
N HIS A 228 -3.62 21.75 -24.49
CA HIS A 228 -3.19 23.01 -25.08
C HIS A 228 -3.69 23.13 -26.53
N LYS A 229 -4.05 24.35 -26.94
CA LYS A 229 -4.55 24.65 -28.29
C LYS A 229 -3.68 24.06 -29.41
N GLN A 230 -2.36 24.07 -29.22
CA GLN A 230 -1.42 23.52 -30.21
C GLN A 230 -1.71 22.05 -30.60
N PHE A 231 -2.22 21.23 -29.68
CA PHE A 231 -2.56 19.83 -29.98
C PHE A 231 -3.89 19.73 -30.73
N PHE A 232 -4.85 20.62 -30.43
CA PHE A 232 -6.08 20.71 -31.20
C PHE A 232 -5.82 21.21 -32.63
N ASP A 233 -4.86 22.10 -32.81
CA ASP A 233 -4.49 22.68 -34.11
C ASP A 233 -3.82 21.66 -35.05
N MET A 234 -3.34 20.52 -34.53
CA MET A 234 -2.84 19.41 -35.35
C MET A 234 -3.94 18.73 -36.16
N PHE A 235 -5.20 18.88 -35.77
CA PHE A 235 -6.34 18.16 -36.33
C PHE A 235 -7.41 19.13 -36.82
N SER A 236 -7.76 19.04 -38.11
CA SER A 236 -8.89 19.78 -38.68
C SER A 236 -10.17 18.92 -38.60
N PRO A 237 -11.23 19.36 -37.90
CA PRO A 237 -12.44 18.54 -37.72
C PRO A 237 -13.12 18.20 -39.04
N ASN A 238 -13.00 19.05 -40.07
CA ASN A 238 -13.61 18.84 -41.38
C ASN A 238 -12.99 17.68 -42.18
N ASN A 239 -11.78 17.24 -41.82
CA ASN A 239 -11.01 16.26 -42.57
C ASN A 239 -10.71 14.97 -41.78
N LEU A 240 -11.27 14.81 -40.58
CA LEU A 240 -11.03 13.61 -39.79
C LEU A 240 -11.82 12.42 -40.35
N PRO A 241 -11.19 11.29 -40.73
CA PRO A 241 -11.91 10.08 -41.12
C PRO A 241 -12.64 9.48 -39.93
N TYR A 242 -13.62 8.62 -40.22
CA TYR A 242 -14.18 7.76 -39.18
C TYR A 242 -13.17 6.66 -38.81
N PRO A 243 -13.18 6.16 -37.56
CA PRO A 243 -12.37 5.01 -37.17
C PRO A 243 -12.67 3.79 -38.04
N LYS A 244 -11.69 2.90 -38.25
CA LYS A 244 -11.90 1.73 -39.11
C LYS A 244 -13.04 0.80 -38.65
N GLY A 245 -13.23 0.66 -37.34
CA GLY A 245 -14.32 -0.14 -36.78
C GLY A 245 -15.68 0.57 -36.75
N TYR A 246 -15.78 1.80 -37.25
CA TYR A 246 -17.05 2.52 -37.31
C TYR A 246 -17.96 1.96 -38.40
N LEU A 247 -19.13 1.50 -37.99
CA LEU A 247 -20.25 1.15 -38.85
C LEU A 247 -21.49 1.89 -38.34
N ALA A 248 -22.22 2.54 -39.25
CA ALA A 248 -23.42 3.31 -38.88
C ALA A 248 -24.59 2.36 -38.59
N ASN A 249 -25.36 2.62 -37.54
CA ASN A 249 -26.46 1.77 -37.07
C ASN A 249 -26.01 0.38 -36.61
N ASP A 250 -24.77 0.27 -36.10
CA ASP A 250 -24.13 -0.97 -35.62
C ASP A 250 -24.59 -1.33 -34.19
N ASP A 251 -25.91 -1.37 -33.99
CA ASP A 251 -26.57 -1.80 -32.75
C ASP A 251 -27.75 -2.75 -33.02
N GLU A 252 -28.03 -3.08 -34.30
CA GLU A 252 -29.18 -3.92 -34.68
C GLU A 252 -29.06 -5.38 -34.18
N ASP A 253 -27.84 -5.90 -34.07
CA ASP A 253 -27.54 -7.28 -33.64
C ASP A 253 -27.03 -7.36 -32.19
N VAL A 254 -27.09 -6.25 -31.46
CA VAL A 254 -26.66 -6.12 -30.07
C VAL A 254 -27.85 -6.34 -29.13
N PRO A 255 -27.89 -7.45 -28.37
CA PRO A 255 -29.04 -7.75 -27.50
C PRO A 255 -29.07 -6.91 -26.20
N THR A 256 -27.92 -6.49 -25.68
CA THR A 256 -27.80 -5.80 -24.38
C THR A 256 -26.59 -4.84 -24.33
N ASN A 257 -26.45 -4.07 -23.24
CA ASN A 257 -25.37 -3.10 -22.99
C ASN A 257 -25.43 -1.84 -23.87
N TYR A 258 -26.39 -0.96 -23.63
CA TYR A 258 -26.56 0.32 -24.35
C TYR A 258 -25.81 1.51 -23.72
N ASN A 259 -24.85 1.22 -22.83
CA ASN A 259 -24.09 2.25 -22.15
C ASN A 259 -23.31 3.10 -23.16
N GLY A 260 -23.39 4.42 -23.01
CA GLY A 260 -22.71 5.36 -23.90
C GLY A 260 -23.44 5.67 -25.21
N ARG A 261 -24.54 4.98 -25.52
CA ARG A 261 -25.35 5.21 -26.72
C ARG A 261 -26.03 6.57 -26.71
N GLU A 262 -26.66 6.96 -25.60
CA GLU A 262 -27.31 8.28 -25.45
C GLU A 262 -26.32 9.43 -25.71
N THR A 263 -25.09 9.31 -25.20
CA THR A 263 -24.04 10.32 -25.44
C THR A 263 -23.65 10.39 -26.92
N TYR A 264 -23.54 9.25 -27.60
CA TYR A 264 -23.27 9.19 -29.03
C TYR A 264 -24.42 9.82 -29.85
N GLU A 265 -25.67 9.44 -29.57
CA GLU A 265 -26.87 9.96 -30.26
C GLU A 265 -26.96 11.49 -30.10
N GLN A 266 -26.74 12.01 -28.90
CA GLN A 266 -26.73 13.46 -28.65
C GLN A 266 -25.61 14.16 -29.43
N VAL A 267 -24.39 13.63 -29.40
CA VAL A 267 -23.24 14.23 -30.12
C VAL A 267 -23.46 14.20 -31.63
N GLN A 268 -24.08 13.14 -32.17
CA GLN A 268 -24.48 13.07 -33.58
C GLN A 268 -25.57 14.10 -33.90
N ALA A 269 -26.61 14.20 -33.08
CA ALA A 269 -27.70 15.16 -33.27
C ALA A 269 -27.21 16.62 -33.28
N ASP A 270 -26.20 16.94 -32.47
CA ASP A 270 -25.59 18.27 -32.42
C ASP A 270 -24.58 18.53 -33.56
N GLY A 271 -24.31 17.55 -34.42
CA GLY A 271 -23.30 17.64 -35.47
C GLY A 271 -21.87 17.74 -34.91
N LYS A 272 -21.64 17.22 -33.69
CA LYS A 272 -20.39 17.37 -32.92
C LYS A 272 -19.48 16.16 -32.92
N TYR A 273 -19.81 15.11 -33.69
CA TYR A 273 -19.01 13.89 -33.74
C TYR A 273 -17.53 14.15 -34.10
N LYS A 274 -17.27 14.93 -35.15
CA LYS A 274 -15.88 15.24 -35.55
C LYS A 274 -15.16 16.18 -34.58
N ASP A 275 -15.89 17.03 -33.86
CA ASP A 275 -15.33 17.86 -32.79
C ASP A 275 -14.92 17.00 -31.58
N ALA A 276 -15.74 16.02 -31.20
CA ALA A 276 -15.43 15.04 -30.15
C ALA A 276 -14.20 14.19 -30.54
N LEU A 277 -14.17 13.71 -31.77
CA LEU A 277 -13.04 12.94 -32.32
C LEU A 277 -11.74 13.75 -32.29
N ARG A 278 -11.79 15.01 -32.75
CA ARG A 278 -10.68 15.96 -32.68
C ARG A 278 -10.18 16.15 -31.24
N ALA A 279 -11.10 16.32 -30.29
CA ALA A 279 -10.77 16.54 -28.90
C ALA A 279 -10.05 15.33 -28.28
N TYR A 280 -10.52 14.11 -28.56
CA TYR A 280 -9.85 12.90 -28.10
C TYR A 280 -8.43 12.78 -28.69
N LEU A 281 -8.29 12.93 -30.01
CA LEU A 281 -6.99 12.88 -30.71
C LEU A 281 -5.99 13.94 -30.19
N ALA A 282 -6.46 15.16 -29.91
CA ALA A 282 -5.63 16.21 -29.31
C ALA A 282 -5.12 15.83 -27.92
N ASN A 283 -5.92 15.12 -27.12
CA ASN A 283 -5.50 14.67 -25.79
C ASN A 283 -4.59 13.44 -25.86
N MET A 284 -4.73 12.57 -26.87
CA MET A 284 -3.76 11.52 -27.16
C MET A 284 -2.41 12.10 -27.56
N ALA A 285 -2.38 13.08 -28.48
CA ALA A 285 -1.15 13.76 -28.90
C ALA A 285 -0.45 14.48 -27.73
N TYR A 286 -1.23 15.06 -26.80
CA TYR A 286 -0.69 15.64 -25.58
C TYR A 286 -0.12 14.59 -24.61
N ALA A 287 -0.77 13.43 -24.45
CA ALA A 287 -0.22 12.32 -23.67
C ALA A 287 1.11 11.83 -24.29
N ASP A 288 1.15 11.66 -25.62
CA ASP A 288 2.36 11.29 -26.38
C ASP A 288 3.51 12.30 -26.19
N TYR A 289 3.23 13.60 -26.22
CA TYR A 289 4.21 14.64 -25.92
C TYR A 289 4.86 14.45 -24.53
N ASN A 290 4.05 14.13 -23.52
CA ASN A 290 4.55 13.89 -22.17
C ASN A 290 5.35 12.58 -22.06
N VAL A 291 4.98 11.55 -22.83
CA VAL A 291 5.78 10.34 -22.99
C VAL A 291 7.16 10.68 -23.57
N GLY A 292 7.20 11.50 -24.63
CA GLY A 292 8.44 11.97 -25.27
C GLY A 292 9.43 12.59 -24.28
N ILE A 293 8.97 13.48 -23.39
CA ILE A 293 9.81 14.08 -22.34
C ILE A 293 10.53 13.02 -21.50
N MET A 294 9.81 11.97 -21.07
CA MET A 294 10.36 10.91 -20.24
C MET A 294 11.31 9.98 -21.02
N LEU A 295 10.98 9.67 -22.27
CA LEU A 295 11.81 8.85 -23.15
C LEU A 295 13.12 9.56 -23.51
N ASP A 296 13.07 10.86 -23.83
CA ASP A 296 14.25 11.68 -24.11
C ASP A 296 15.16 11.76 -22.88
N ALA A 297 14.58 11.92 -21.68
CA ALA A 297 15.36 11.94 -20.45
C ALA A 297 16.06 10.60 -20.19
N LEU A 298 15.38 9.48 -20.42
CA LEU A 298 15.96 8.15 -20.32
C LEU A 298 17.09 7.94 -21.34
N GLU A 299 16.88 8.28 -22.61
CA GLU A 299 17.87 8.15 -23.69
C GLU A 299 19.13 9.01 -23.43
N ASN A 300 18.97 10.14 -22.75
CA ASN A 300 20.08 11.03 -22.35
C ASN A 300 20.68 10.69 -20.97
N SER A 301 20.27 9.59 -20.35
CA SER A 301 20.80 9.15 -19.05
C SER A 301 21.79 7.99 -19.18
N VAL A 302 22.52 7.71 -18.10
CA VAL A 302 23.37 6.52 -17.99
C VAL A 302 22.57 5.21 -17.95
N HIS A 303 21.26 5.28 -17.73
CA HIS A 303 20.38 4.13 -17.52
C HIS A 303 19.81 3.54 -18.83
N LYS A 304 19.99 4.24 -19.96
CA LYS A 304 19.32 3.93 -21.23
C LYS A 304 19.50 2.50 -21.75
N ASN A 305 20.67 1.92 -21.56
CA ASN A 305 21.02 0.60 -22.09
C ASN A 305 20.60 -0.56 -21.17
N ASN A 306 20.10 -0.27 -19.96
CA ASN A 306 19.71 -1.27 -18.96
C ASN A 306 18.28 -1.04 -18.44
N THR A 307 17.42 -0.38 -19.22
CA THR A 307 16.05 -0.05 -18.78
C THR A 307 15.03 -0.65 -19.73
N ILE A 308 14.14 -1.47 -19.18
CA ILE A 308 12.90 -1.90 -19.82
C ILE A 308 11.93 -0.71 -19.82
N VAL A 309 11.29 -0.43 -20.96
CA VAL A 309 10.27 0.60 -21.08
C VAL A 309 8.95 -0.06 -21.44
N VAL A 310 7.92 0.22 -20.63
CA VAL A 310 6.55 -0.23 -20.88
C VAL A 310 5.67 0.99 -21.08
N PHE A 311 4.88 0.99 -22.14
CA PHE A 311 3.75 1.91 -22.30
C PHE A 311 2.44 1.13 -22.42
N ILE A 312 1.44 1.55 -21.66
CA ILE A 312 0.07 1.03 -21.75
C ILE A 312 -0.99 2.14 -21.71
N GLY A 313 -2.16 1.89 -22.32
CA GLY A 313 -3.41 2.48 -21.84
C GLY A 313 -4.06 1.57 -20.80
N ASP A 314 -4.80 2.11 -19.83
CA ASP A 314 -5.42 1.27 -18.79
C ASP A 314 -6.66 0.51 -19.27
N HIS A 315 -7.31 0.98 -20.34
CA HIS A 315 -8.34 0.29 -21.11
C HIS A 315 -8.62 1.07 -22.42
N GLY A 316 -9.56 0.58 -23.23
CA GLY A 316 -9.98 1.20 -24.49
C GLY A 316 -11.01 2.32 -24.29
N TRP A 317 -11.57 2.81 -25.40
CA TRP A 317 -12.58 3.87 -25.38
C TRP A 317 -13.37 3.92 -26.71
N HIS A 318 -14.70 3.85 -26.65
CA HIS A 318 -15.54 4.00 -27.84
C HIS A 318 -15.55 5.44 -28.35
N LEU A 319 -15.37 5.59 -29.67
CA LEU A 319 -15.49 6.84 -30.42
C LEU A 319 -16.45 6.67 -31.61
N GLY A 320 -17.57 5.99 -31.38
CA GLY A 320 -18.66 5.81 -32.33
C GLY A 320 -18.82 4.38 -32.83
N GLU A 321 -17.85 3.51 -32.60
CA GLU A 321 -18.01 2.07 -32.83
C GLU A 321 -19.21 1.54 -32.05
N LYS A 322 -20.04 0.74 -32.72
CA LYS A 322 -21.34 0.28 -32.20
C LYS A 322 -22.21 1.41 -31.67
N ASP A 323 -22.24 2.57 -32.34
CA ASP A 323 -23.05 3.74 -31.96
C ASP A 323 -22.92 4.15 -30.48
N ARG A 324 -21.71 4.06 -29.93
CA ARG A 324 -21.43 4.35 -28.52
C ARG A 324 -20.25 5.31 -28.37
N PHE A 325 -20.24 6.01 -27.25
CA PHE A 325 -19.06 6.66 -26.69
C PHE A 325 -18.73 6.12 -25.31
N SER A 326 -17.53 6.41 -24.80
CA SER A 326 -17.07 5.99 -23.47
C SER A 326 -16.63 4.52 -23.39
N LYS A 327 -16.31 4.09 -22.17
CA LYS A 327 -15.67 2.82 -21.85
C LYS A 327 -16.60 1.76 -21.29
N HIS A 328 -17.78 2.13 -20.78
CA HIS A 328 -18.64 1.23 -19.98
C HIS A 328 -19.39 0.16 -20.81
N ALA A 329 -18.70 -0.51 -21.74
CA ALA A 329 -19.25 -1.45 -22.69
C ALA A 329 -18.48 -2.77 -22.74
N VAL A 330 -19.11 -3.80 -23.29
CA VAL A 330 -18.59 -5.18 -23.37
C VAL A 330 -17.83 -5.46 -24.67
N PHE A 331 -17.67 -4.49 -25.56
CA PHE A 331 -17.07 -4.69 -26.90
C PHE A 331 -15.56 -4.57 -26.89
N ASP A 332 -14.91 -5.13 -27.91
CA ASP A 332 -13.45 -5.21 -28.02
C ASP A 332 -12.79 -3.86 -27.82
N ILE A 333 -13.31 -2.82 -28.48
CA ILE A 333 -12.76 -1.45 -28.43
C ILE A 333 -12.87 -0.77 -27.05
N ALA A 334 -13.71 -1.28 -26.14
CA ALA A 334 -13.84 -0.74 -24.78
C ALA A 334 -12.68 -1.16 -23.87
N HIS A 335 -12.04 -2.29 -24.16
CA HIS A 335 -10.97 -2.86 -23.33
C HIS A 335 -9.67 -3.14 -24.09
N ARG A 336 -9.70 -3.19 -25.42
CA ARG A 336 -8.49 -3.19 -26.25
C ARG A 336 -7.77 -1.85 -26.14
N THR A 337 -6.47 -1.90 -25.97
CA THR A 337 -5.65 -0.71 -25.72
C THR A 337 -4.29 -0.82 -26.40
N THR A 338 -3.48 0.21 -26.26
CA THR A 338 -2.09 0.22 -26.68
C THR A 338 -1.23 -0.49 -25.64
N MET A 339 -0.37 -1.40 -26.05
CA MET A 339 0.72 -1.94 -25.22
C MET A 339 2.02 -2.02 -26.03
N ILE A 340 3.07 -1.38 -25.54
CA ILE A 340 4.42 -1.43 -26.12
C ILE A 340 5.40 -1.83 -25.02
N ILE A 341 6.24 -2.82 -25.30
CA ILE A 341 7.30 -3.26 -24.40
C ILE A 341 8.63 -3.21 -25.14
N TYR A 342 9.53 -2.35 -24.68
CA TYR A 342 10.94 -2.36 -25.08
C TYR A 342 11.75 -3.01 -23.97
N ASP A 343 12.39 -4.13 -24.28
CA ASP A 343 13.46 -4.70 -23.46
C ASP A 343 14.76 -4.65 -24.27
N PRO A 344 15.85 -4.03 -23.78
CA PRO A 344 17.14 -4.01 -24.48
C PRO A 344 17.65 -5.39 -24.95
N SER A 345 17.19 -6.49 -24.33
CA SER A 345 17.56 -7.86 -24.72
C SER A 345 16.55 -8.60 -25.60
N ALA A 346 15.38 -8.02 -25.88
CA ALA A 346 14.36 -8.67 -26.70
C ALA A 346 14.80 -8.77 -28.17
N ALA A 347 14.66 -9.97 -28.74
CA ALA A 347 15.07 -10.26 -30.11
C ALA A 347 14.15 -9.61 -31.15
N ASP A 348 12.87 -9.42 -30.81
CA ASP A 348 11.84 -8.95 -31.73
C ASP A 348 11.45 -7.47 -31.53
N ASN A 349 12.30 -6.71 -30.85
CA ASN A 349 12.23 -5.25 -30.84
C ASN A 349 12.04 -4.68 -32.26
N GLY A 350 11.11 -3.74 -32.42
CA GLY A 350 10.69 -3.15 -33.68
C GLY A 350 9.62 -3.93 -34.45
N LYS A 351 9.11 -5.04 -33.91
CA LYS A 351 8.05 -5.86 -34.54
C LYS A 351 6.69 -5.67 -33.87
N LYS A 352 5.64 -6.09 -34.59
CA LYS A 352 4.26 -6.16 -34.10
C LYS A 352 3.91 -7.57 -33.69
N CYS A 353 3.30 -7.72 -32.52
CA CYS A 353 2.70 -8.96 -32.05
C CYS A 353 1.18 -8.88 -32.18
N THR A 354 0.58 -9.82 -32.92
CA THR A 354 -0.87 -9.89 -33.14
C THR A 354 -1.56 -10.91 -32.24
N LYS A 355 -0.82 -11.53 -31.31
CA LYS A 355 -1.37 -12.49 -30.34
C LYS A 355 -2.19 -11.74 -29.29
N VAL A 356 -3.29 -12.36 -28.87
CA VAL A 356 -4.12 -11.83 -27.78
C VAL A 356 -3.36 -11.93 -26.45
N VAL A 357 -3.34 -10.83 -25.70
CA VAL A 357 -2.67 -10.72 -24.40
C VAL A 357 -3.48 -9.81 -23.46
N SER A 358 -3.35 -10.00 -22.15
CA SER A 358 -4.01 -9.18 -21.14
C SER A 358 -3.03 -8.22 -20.47
N LEU A 359 -3.46 -7.03 -20.06
CA LEU A 359 -2.61 -6.13 -19.28
C LEU A 359 -2.19 -6.72 -17.92
N GLN A 360 -2.94 -7.67 -17.37
CA GLN A 360 -2.55 -8.39 -16.15
C GLN A 360 -1.31 -9.27 -16.35
N ASP A 361 -0.99 -9.61 -17.60
CA ASP A 361 0.20 -10.38 -17.99
C ASP A 361 1.50 -9.59 -17.75
N LEU A 362 1.42 -8.26 -17.58
CA LEU A 362 2.58 -7.41 -17.31
C LEU A 362 3.28 -7.77 -16.00
N TYR A 363 2.54 -8.15 -14.96
CA TYR A 363 3.14 -8.50 -13.68
C TYR A 363 4.06 -9.71 -13.78
N PRO A 364 3.60 -10.92 -14.17
CA PRO A 364 4.48 -12.07 -14.30
C PRO A 364 5.60 -11.85 -15.34
N THR A 365 5.32 -11.08 -16.40
CA THR A 365 6.32 -10.74 -17.43
C THR A 365 7.45 -9.88 -16.88
N LEU A 366 7.13 -8.81 -16.16
CA LEU A 366 8.16 -7.87 -15.68
C LEU A 366 9.03 -8.51 -14.60
N VAL A 367 8.47 -9.36 -13.73
CA VAL A 367 9.29 -10.11 -12.78
C VAL A 367 10.22 -11.09 -13.51
N ALA A 368 9.71 -11.82 -14.52
CA ALA A 368 10.52 -12.73 -15.33
C ALA A 368 11.67 -12.02 -16.07
N LEU A 369 11.40 -10.89 -16.73
CA LEU A 369 12.40 -10.11 -17.46
C LEU A 369 13.49 -9.50 -16.55
N CYS A 370 13.17 -9.29 -15.28
CA CYS A 370 14.06 -8.78 -14.26
C CYS A 370 14.74 -9.88 -13.42
N GLY A 371 14.48 -11.15 -13.71
CA GLY A 371 15.03 -12.30 -12.97
C GLY A 371 14.49 -12.43 -11.55
N ILE A 372 13.28 -11.96 -11.31
CA ILE A 372 12.55 -12.08 -10.04
C ILE A 372 11.66 -13.32 -10.11
N GLU A 373 11.59 -14.07 -8.99
CA GLU A 373 10.74 -15.26 -8.89
C GLU A 373 9.25 -14.88 -8.93
N GLU A 374 8.47 -15.56 -9.77
CA GLU A 374 7.02 -15.34 -9.86
C GLU A 374 6.29 -15.93 -8.64
N LYS A 375 5.23 -15.26 -8.21
CA LYS A 375 4.38 -15.75 -7.13
C LYS A 375 3.25 -16.64 -7.65
N SER A 376 2.84 -17.61 -6.85
CA SER A 376 1.77 -18.56 -7.20
C SER A 376 0.35 -17.97 -7.21
N ASP A 377 0.14 -16.76 -6.70
CA ASP A 377 -1.16 -16.07 -6.60
C ASP A 377 -1.43 -15.11 -7.77
N ILE A 378 -0.56 -15.10 -8.78
CA ILE A 378 -0.73 -14.31 -10.01
C ILE A 378 -1.56 -15.09 -11.03
N GLN A 379 -2.55 -14.43 -11.63
CA GLN A 379 -3.49 -14.99 -12.61
C GLN A 379 -3.22 -14.54 -14.06
N GLY A 380 -2.16 -13.75 -14.27
CA GLY A 380 -1.65 -13.39 -15.60
C GLY A 380 -0.68 -14.45 -16.14
N ASN A 381 -0.33 -14.33 -17.42
CA ASN A 381 0.64 -15.19 -18.09
C ASN A 381 1.95 -14.42 -18.36
N ASP A 382 3.11 -15.07 -18.27
CA ASP A 382 4.37 -14.47 -18.74
C ASP A 382 4.39 -14.39 -20.28
N ILE A 383 4.31 -13.17 -20.84
CA ILE A 383 4.39 -12.89 -22.28
C ILE A 383 5.83 -12.67 -22.78
N SER A 384 6.87 -12.88 -21.95
CA SER A 384 8.27 -12.80 -22.37
C SER A 384 8.63 -13.68 -23.59
N PRO A 385 8.00 -14.85 -23.85
CA PRO A 385 8.20 -15.58 -25.11
C PRO A 385 7.85 -14.74 -26.34
N LEU A 386 6.80 -13.93 -26.28
CA LEU A 386 6.37 -13.07 -27.39
C LEU A 386 7.30 -11.88 -27.64
N LEU A 387 8.19 -11.56 -26.69
CA LEU A 387 9.27 -10.58 -26.90
C LEU A 387 10.47 -11.21 -27.63
N ARG A 388 10.56 -12.53 -27.64
CA ARG A 388 11.61 -13.30 -28.35
C ARG A 388 11.14 -13.73 -29.73
N ASP A 389 9.87 -14.09 -29.87
CA ASP A 389 9.22 -14.41 -31.14
C ASP A 389 7.76 -13.94 -31.14
N VAL A 390 7.47 -12.86 -31.86
CA VAL A 390 6.10 -12.31 -31.95
C VAL A 390 5.12 -13.24 -32.68
N ASN A 391 5.63 -14.25 -33.38
CA ASN A 391 4.84 -15.23 -34.11
C ASN A 391 4.74 -16.58 -33.39
N ASP A 392 5.11 -16.66 -32.11
CA ASP A 392 5.11 -17.91 -31.36
C ASP A 392 3.74 -18.62 -31.48
N ASN A 393 3.74 -19.74 -32.18
CA ASN A 393 2.54 -20.53 -32.44
C ASN A 393 2.13 -21.36 -31.22
N ALA A 394 3.00 -21.52 -30.22
CA ALA A 394 2.65 -22.12 -28.95
C ALA A 394 1.86 -21.16 -28.05
N TRP A 395 1.81 -19.85 -28.38
CA TRP A 395 0.96 -18.90 -27.66
C TRP A 395 -0.51 -19.02 -28.08
N ASP A 396 -1.28 -19.75 -27.26
CA ASP A 396 -2.71 -20.01 -27.44
C ASP A 396 -3.58 -19.57 -26.25
N LYS A 397 -2.99 -18.80 -25.31
CA LYS A 397 -3.66 -18.36 -24.08
C LYS A 397 -4.84 -17.41 -24.38
N PRO A 398 -6.06 -17.67 -23.88
CA PRO A 398 -7.16 -16.72 -23.98
C PRO A 398 -7.02 -15.61 -22.94
N ILE A 399 -7.68 -14.48 -23.20
CA ILE A 399 -7.98 -13.46 -22.18
C ILE A 399 -9.41 -13.63 -21.69
N PHE A 400 -9.61 -13.34 -20.40
CA PHE A 400 -10.89 -13.46 -19.73
C PHE A 400 -11.17 -12.23 -18.86
N MET A 401 -12.42 -11.78 -18.86
CA MET A 401 -12.89 -10.65 -18.07
C MET A 401 -14.36 -10.84 -17.66
N SER A 402 -14.72 -10.28 -16.52
CA SER A 402 -16.12 -10.17 -16.07
C SER A 402 -16.50 -8.71 -15.95
N TYR A 403 -17.66 -8.34 -16.50
CA TYR A 403 -18.17 -6.97 -16.41
C TYR A 403 -19.70 -6.96 -16.31
N SER A 404 -20.23 -6.38 -15.22
CA SER A 404 -21.67 -6.27 -14.97
C SER A 404 -22.44 -7.60 -15.17
N GLY A 405 -21.89 -8.70 -14.61
CA GLY A 405 -22.46 -10.05 -14.73
C GLY A 405 -22.19 -10.77 -16.05
N THR A 406 -21.68 -10.07 -17.07
CA THR A 406 -21.31 -10.65 -18.36
C THR A 406 -19.89 -11.21 -18.31
N GLN A 407 -19.70 -12.41 -18.87
CA GLN A 407 -18.41 -13.05 -18.99
C GLN A 407 -17.88 -12.89 -20.41
N ILE A 408 -16.64 -12.47 -20.59
CA ILE A 408 -16.06 -12.29 -21.92
C ILE A 408 -14.78 -13.10 -22.00
N VAL A 409 -14.67 -13.93 -23.03
CA VAL A 409 -13.46 -14.67 -23.37
C VAL A 409 -13.07 -14.36 -24.80
N LYS A 410 -11.78 -14.11 -25.04
CA LYS A 410 -11.22 -13.90 -26.37
C LYS A 410 -9.97 -14.75 -26.56
N THR A 411 -9.92 -15.45 -27.67
CA THR A 411 -8.78 -16.20 -28.19
C THR A 411 -8.20 -15.45 -29.40
N ASN A 412 -7.13 -15.96 -30.00
CA ASN A 412 -6.60 -15.41 -31.26
C ASN A 412 -7.61 -15.47 -32.44
N LYS A 413 -8.75 -16.17 -32.32
CA LYS A 413 -9.70 -16.39 -33.42
C LYS A 413 -11.15 -16.04 -33.08
N TRP A 414 -11.55 -16.32 -31.85
CA TRP A 414 -12.94 -16.24 -31.42
C TRP A 414 -13.09 -15.37 -30.19
N ARG A 415 -14.21 -14.67 -30.11
CA ARG A 415 -14.62 -13.91 -28.93
C ARG A 415 -16.07 -14.22 -28.59
N LEU A 416 -16.31 -14.56 -27.33
CA LEU A 416 -17.64 -14.82 -26.79
C LEU A 416 -17.92 -13.80 -25.68
N ILE A 417 -19.02 -13.06 -25.83
CA ILE A 417 -19.65 -12.27 -24.77
C ILE A 417 -20.80 -13.12 -24.24
N ASP A 418 -20.62 -13.80 -23.12
CA ASP A 418 -21.59 -14.74 -22.56
C ASP A 418 -22.46 -14.06 -21.49
N ASN A 419 -23.75 -13.98 -21.78
CA ASN A 419 -24.80 -13.49 -20.88
C ASN A 419 -26.06 -14.37 -21.05
N GLY A 420 -25.86 -15.69 -21.14
CA GLY A 420 -26.93 -16.67 -21.32
C GLY A 420 -27.59 -16.53 -22.71
N ASN A 421 -28.90 -16.26 -22.73
CA ASN A 421 -29.66 -16.15 -23.98
C ASN A 421 -29.31 -14.89 -24.81
N ASN A 422 -28.66 -13.90 -24.19
CA ASN A 422 -28.25 -12.65 -24.85
C ASN A 422 -26.77 -12.66 -25.25
N SER A 423 -26.19 -13.85 -25.42
CA SER A 423 -24.78 -13.99 -25.76
C SER A 423 -24.49 -13.54 -27.18
N GLN A 424 -23.24 -13.17 -27.41
CA GLN A 424 -22.75 -12.72 -28.71
C GLN A 424 -21.46 -13.46 -29.04
N LEU A 425 -21.29 -13.89 -30.29
CA LEU A 425 -20.12 -14.62 -30.77
C LEU A 425 -19.57 -13.91 -32.00
N TYR A 426 -18.27 -13.62 -31.98
CA TYR A 426 -17.57 -12.95 -33.08
C TYR A 426 -16.38 -13.79 -33.54
N ASP A 427 -16.24 -13.94 -34.85
CA ASP A 427 -15.07 -14.50 -35.53
C ASP A 427 -14.06 -13.36 -35.73
N ILE A 428 -13.13 -13.18 -34.79
CA ILE A 428 -12.20 -12.05 -34.80
C ILE A 428 -11.15 -12.17 -35.92
N GLU A 429 -10.92 -13.37 -36.44
CA GLU A 429 -10.00 -13.59 -37.56
C GLU A 429 -10.57 -12.98 -38.86
N ASN A 430 -11.88 -13.11 -39.08
CA ASN A 430 -12.55 -12.64 -40.29
C ASN A 430 -13.37 -11.35 -40.11
N ASP A 431 -13.81 -11.04 -38.88
CA ASP A 431 -14.55 -9.87 -38.45
C ASP A 431 -13.86 -9.20 -37.24
N PRO A 432 -12.69 -8.56 -37.46
CA PRO A 432 -11.90 -7.96 -36.38
C PRO A 432 -12.55 -6.73 -35.73
N TYR A 433 -13.69 -6.27 -36.24
CA TYR A 433 -14.44 -5.10 -35.75
C TYR A 433 -15.78 -5.47 -35.11
N GLU A 434 -16.12 -6.75 -35.04
CA GLU A 434 -17.32 -7.27 -34.39
C GLU A 434 -18.65 -6.78 -35.01
N TRP A 435 -18.70 -6.62 -36.33
CA TRP A 435 -19.90 -6.15 -37.02
C TRP A 435 -20.98 -7.22 -37.20
N THR A 436 -20.68 -8.50 -36.96
CA THR A 436 -21.66 -9.56 -37.14
C THR A 436 -21.65 -10.53 -35.97
N ASN A 437 -22.69 -10.44 -35.14
CA ASN A 437 -22.97 -11.41 -34.09
C ASN A 437 -23.46 -12.74 -34.68
N LEU A 438 -22.64 -13.78 -34.55
CA LEU A 438 -22.94 -15.13 -35.04
C LEU A 438 -23.75 -15.97 -34.06
N TYR A 439 -23.93 -15.54 -32.81
CA TYR A 439 -24.58 -16.37 -31.79
C TYR A 439 -26.06 -16.64 -32.15
N GLY A 440 -26.44 -17.92 -32.15
CA GLY A 440 -27.77 -18.37 -32.56
C GLY A 440 -27.97 -18.42 -34.09
N GLN A 441 -26.97 -18.05 -34.89
CA GLN A 441 -27.04 -17.99 -36.35
C GLN A 441 -26.01 -18.93 -36.99
N ASN A 442 -26.18 -19.26 -38.27
CA ASN A 442 -25.17 -19.96 -39.09
C ASN A 442 -24.58 -21.25 -38.46
N GLY A 443 -25.35 -21.97 -37.63
CA GLY A 443 -24.91 -23.17 -36.93
C GLY A 443 -24.17 -22.92 -35.60
N TYR A 444 -23.92 -21.67 -35.21
CA TYR A 444 -23.33 -21.28 -33.94
C TYR A 444 -24.39 -21.15 -32.83
N THR A 445 -25.02 -22.27 -32.49
CA THR A 445 -25.97 -22.33 -31.37
C THR A 445 -25.22 -22.46 -30.03
N GLU A 446 -25.96 -22.39 -28.92
CA GLU A 446 -25.43 -22.62 -27.57
C GLU A 446 -24.66 -23.96 -27.40
N ASN A 447 -25.01 -24.96 -28.21
CA ASN A 447 -24.46 -26.31 -28.20
C ASN A 447 -23.41 -26.54 -29.31
N SER A 448 -23.06 -25.49 -30.06
CA SER A 448 -22.00 -25.58 -31.07
C SER A 448 -20.64 -25.76 -30.39
N ALA A 449 -19.75 -26.54 -31.02
CA ALA A 449 -18.45 -26.87 -30.46
C ALA A 449 -17.62 -25.62 -30.09
N THR A 450 -17.68 -24.57 -30.93
CA THR A 450 -17.01 -23.30 -30.67
C THR A 450 -17.52 -22.64 -29.39
N VAL A 451 -18.85 -22.49 -29.23
CA VAL A 451 -19.44 -21.86 -28.04
C VAL A 451 -19.18 -22.70 -26.79
N THR A 452 -19.34 -24.02 -26.85
CA THR A 452 -19.08 -24.91 -25.71
C THR A 452 -17.61 -24.88 -25.29
N SER A 453 -16.67 -24.82 -26.24
CA SER A 453 -15.24 -24.69 -25.94
C SER A 453 -14.95 -23.39 -25.21
N LEU A 454 -15.46 -22.25 -25.70
CA LEU A 454 -15.25 -20.93 -25.07
C LEU A 454 -15.91 -20.84 -23.68
N ARG A 455 -17.07 -21.45 -23.48
CA ARG A 455 -17.70 -21.57 -22.14
C ARG A 455 -16.90 -22.44 -21.18
N SER A 456 -16.19 -23.44 -21.70
CA SER A 456 -15.29 -24.26 -20.90
C SER A 456 -14.09 -23.44 -20.42
N GLU A 457 -13.52 -22.59 -21.28
CA GLU A 457 -12.48 -21.62 -20.88
C GLU A 457 -12.96 -20.67 -19.78
N ILE A 458 -14.16 -20.10 -19.94
CA ILE A 458 -14.80 -19.25 -18.91
C ILE A 458 -14.91 -20.02 -17.58
N SER A 459 -15.42 -21.25 -17.64
CA SER A 459 -15.62 -22.09 -16.45
C SER A 459 -14.30 -22.37 -15.74
N GLN A 460 -13.24 -22.66 -16.49
CA GLN A 460 -11.90 -22.88 -15.95
C GLN A 460 -11.37 -21.61 -15.26
N MET A 461 -11.44 -20.45 -15.92
CA MET A 461 -10.94 -19.18 -15.39
C MET A 461 -11.67 -18.76 -14.09
N LEU A 462 -12.97 -19.04 -14.01
CA LEU A 462 -13.77 -18.84 -12.80
C LEU A 462 -13.39 -19.82 -11.68
N GLN A 463 -13.16 -21.10 -12.01
CA GLN A 463 -12.72 -22.10 -11.04
C GLN A 463 -11.34 -21.75 -10.45
N GLU A 464 -10.38 -21.35 -11.27
CA GLU A 464 -9.06 -20.86 -10.84
C GLU A 464 -9.20 -19.68 -9.86
N GLY A 465 -10.12 -18.76 -10.14
CA GLY A 465 -10.41 -17.64 -9.24
C GLY A 465 -10.93 -18.09 -7.87
N ASN A 466 -11.84 -19.06 -7.84
CA ASN A 466 -12.39 -19.59 -6.59
C ASN A 466 -11.34 -20.27 -5.70
N GLN A 467 -10.29 -20.85 -6.30
CA GLN A 467 -9.17 -21.45 -5.57
C GLN A 467 -8.28 -20.41 -4.86
N LEU A 468 -8.27 -19.17 -5.33
CA LEU A 468 -7.47 -18.07 -4.77
C LEU A 468 -8.19 -17.28 -3.66
N SER A 469 -9.42 -17.66 -3.29
CA SER A 469 -10.30 -16.96 -2.34
C SER A 469 -9.70 -16.66 -0.94
N VAL A 470 -8.54 -17.24 -0.61
CA VAL A 470 -7.71 -16.80 0.52
C VAL A 470 -6.25 -16.73 0.07
N VAL A 471 -5.74 -15.51 -0.16
CA VAL A 471 -4.32 -15.32 -0.43
C VAL A 471 -3.56 -15.50 0.89
N LYS A 472 -2.96 -16.69 1.06
CA LYS A 472 -1.98 -16.93 2.11
C LYS A 472 -0.81 -15.98 1.83
N GLY A 473 -0.72 -14.89 2.59
CA GLY A 473 0.37 -13.92 2.44
C GLY A 473 1.73 -14.60 2.40
N TYR A 474 2.71 -13.96 1.74
CA TYR A 474 4.06 -14.50 1.50
C TYR A 474 4.56 -15.27 2.72
N GLY A 475 4.71 -16.59 2.58
CA GLY A 475 5.43 -17.37 3.55
C GLY A 475 6.86 -16.84 3.56
N GLN A 476 7.33 -16.35 4.71
CA GLN A 476 8.76 -16.46 4.94
C GLN A 476 9.07 -17.95 4.83
N THR A 477 9.99 -18.31 3.96
CA THR A 477 10.51 -19.67 3.87
C THR A 477 10.99 -20.09 5.27
N GLY A 478 10.16 -20.87 5.98
CA GLY A 478 10.38 -21.29 7.36
C GLY A 478 9.15 -21.95 7.99
N ASN A 479 9.10 -23.29 7.92
CA ASN A 479 8.22 -24.26 8.59
C ASN A 479 7.13 -23.75 9.55
N GLY A 480 5.85 -24.04 9.25
CA GLY A 480 4.74 -23.96 10.21
C GLY A 480 3.40 -24.45 9.64
N THR A 481 2.80 -25.42 10.30
CA THR A 481 1.62 -26.23 9.94
C THR A 481 0.29 -25.47 9.76
N ALA A 482 -0.55 -25.98 8.84
CA ALA A 482 -1.91 -25.49 8.53
C ALA A 482 -2.98 -25.94 9.55
N PRO A 483 -4.14 -25.25 9.61
CA PRO A 483 -5.38 -25.86 10.08
C PRO A 483 -6.57 -25.77 9.09
N THR A 484 -7.08 -26.97 8.78
CA THR A 484 -8.47 -27.49 8.71
C THR A 484 -9.67 -26.70 8.18
N GLU A 485 -10.45 -27.46 7.39
CA GLU A 485 -11.71 -27.24 6.66
C GLU A 485 -12.89 -26.65 7.46
N TYR A 486 -13.85 -26.06 6.73
CA TYR A 486 -15.23 -25.86 7.18
C TYR A 486 -16.22 -26.29 6.09
N THR A 487 -17.23 -27.04 6.52
CA THR A 487 -18.31 -27.69 5.75
C THR A 487 -19.51 -26.76 5.47
N GLY A 488 -20.39 -27.16 4.53
CA GLY A 488 -21.61 -26.46 4.05
C GLY A 488 -22.60 -25.99 5.13
N GLU A 489 -23.69 -25.27 4.83
CA GLU A 489 -24.74 -25.54 3.84
C GLU A 489 -25.78 -24.37 3.76
N GLU A 490 -26.65 -24.42 2.74
CA GLU A 490 -28.00 -23.82 2.55
C GLU A 490 -28.25 -22.32 2.28
N SER A 491 -29.02 -22.08 1.21
CA SER A 491 -29.56 -20.78 0.75
C SER A 491 -30.84 -20.36 1.51
N PRO A 492 -31.00 -19.09 1.93
CA PRO A 492 -32.27 -18.58 2.41
C PRO A 492 -33.06 -17.79 1.34
N SER A 493 -34.39 -17.83 1.50
CA SER A 493 -35.48 -17.14 0.78
C SER A 493 -35.26 -15.62 0.54
N PRO A 494 -35.95 -14.98 -0.44
CA PRO A 494 -35.71 -13.58 -0.81
C PRO A 494 -36.00 -12.63 0.35
N CYS A 495 -35.03 -11.78 0.65
CA CYS A 495 -35.06 -10.93 1.83
C CYS A 495 -35.62 -9.53 1.55
N ASN A 496 -36.58 -9.07 2.36
CA ASN A 496 -37.24 -7.76 2.24
C ASN A 496 -36.40 -6.61 2.84
N GLY A 497 -35.14 -6.49 2.40
CA GLY A 497 -34.25 -5.37 2.74
C GLY A 497 -33.74 -5.34 4.19
N ILE A 498 -32.56 -4.74 4.38
CA ILE A 498 -31.88 -4.71 5.67
C ILE A 498 -32.56 -3.75 6.68
N GLN A 499 -32.74 -4.22 7.92
CA GLN A 499 -33.41 -3.50 9.01
C GLN A 499 -32.40 -2.90 10.01
N ASP A 500 -32.80 -1.89 10.78
CA ASP A 500 -32.00 -1.34 11.89
C ASP A 500 -31.89 -2.37 13.04
N ILE A 501 -30.76 -2.35 13.75
CA ILE A 501 -30.55 -3.21 14.94
C ILE A 501 -31.06 -2.44 16.17
N THR A 502 -32.22 -2.82 16.69
CA THR A 502 -32.84 -2.11 17.83
C THR A 502 -32.39 -2.61 19.19
N ASP A 503 -31.69 -3.74 19.25
CA ASP A 503 -31.40 -4.50 20.46
C ASP A 503 -29.90 -4.72 20.71
N LEU A 504 -29.01 -3.90 20.11
CA LEU A 504 -27.58 -3.98 20.41
C LEU A 504 -27.37 -3.72 21.90
N SER A 505 -26.76 -4.70 22.55
CA SER A 505 -26.36 -4.67 23.95
C SER A 505 -24.84 -4.64 24.07
N ALA A 506 -24.35 -3.95 25.09
CA ALA A 506 -22.93 -3.91 25.46
C ALA A 506 -22.79 -4.19 26.96
N THR A 507 -22.03 -5.22 27.31
CA THR A 507 -21.85 -5.68 28.70
C THR A 507 -20.37 -5.70 29.04
N VAL A 508 -20.01 -5.13 30.20
CA VAL A 508 -18.63 -5.18 30.70
C VAL A 508 -18.35 -6.59 31.22
N ASN A 509 -17.43 -7.30 30.59
CA ASN A 509 -16.95 -8.60 31.08
C ASN A 509 -15.77 -8.41 32.03
N SER A 510 -14.86 -7.47 31.72
CA SER A 510 -13.72 -7.13 32.59
C SER A 510 -13.26 -5.67 32.39
N CYS A 511 -12.24 -5.21 33.14
CA CYS A 511 -11.66 -3.86 33.00
C CYS A 511 -11.09 -3.61 31.60
N SER A 512 -10.81 -4.67 30.84
CA SER A 512 -10.22 -4.64 29.50
C SER A 512 -11.07 -5.39 28.47
N GLU A 513 -12.34 -5.69 28.78
CA GLU A 513 -13.19 -6.46 27.86
C GLU A 513 -14.67 -6.04 27.94
N ILE A 514 -15.25 -5.72 26.79
CA ILE A 514 -16.69 -5.48 26.61
C ILE A 514 -17.25 -6.46 25.59
N GLN A 515 -18.29 -7.20 25.97
CA GLN A 515 -19.04 -8.08 25.09
C GLN A 515 -20.23 -7.34 24.46
N LEU A 516 -20.35 -7.46 23.14
CA LEU A 516 -21.49 -6.99 22.36
C LEU A 516 -22.33 -8.16 21.87
N SER A 517 -23.65 -7.99 21.84
CA SER A 517 -24.58 -8.93 21.21
C SER A 517 -25.83 -8.24 20.67
N TRP A 518 -26.40 -8.77 19.60
CA TRP A 518 -27.62 -8.27 18.94
C TRP A 518 -28.40 -9.41 18.26
N SER A 519 -29.64 -9.16 17.84
CA SER A 519 -30.40 -10.13 17.04
C SER A 519 -29.90 -10.19 15.60
N ALA A 520 -29.82 -11.39 15.03
CA ALA A 520 -29.50 -11.56 13.62
C ALA A 520 -30.56 -10.88 12.73
N ILE A 521 -30.09 -10.30 11.62
CA ILE A 521 -30.89 -9.56 10.63
C ILE A 521 -30.87 -10.44 9.38
N PRO A 522 -32.00 -11.02 8.97
CA PRO A 522 -32.03 -12.05 7.92
C PRO A 522 -31.41 -11.65 6.58
N CYS A 523 -31.36 -10.35 6.25
CA CYS A 523 -30.79 -9.85 5.00
C CYS A 523 -29.33 -9.39 5.13
N ALA A 524 -28.78 -9.36 6.35
CA ALA A 524 -27.42 -8.91 6.58
C ALA A 524 -26.45 -10.05 6.30
N THR A 525 -25.54 -9.84 5.36
CA THR A 525 -24.43 -10.78 5.10
C THR A 525 -23.30 -10.60 6.12
N GLN A 526 -23.22 -9.41 6.74
CA GLN A 526 -22.23 -9.09 7.77
C GLN A 526 -22.64 -7.87 8.61
N TYR A 527 -21.90 -7.65 9.70
CA TYR A 527 -22.08 -6.56 10.66
C TYR A 527 -20.79 -5.80 10.88
N ILE A 528 -20.83 -4.48 10.69
CA ILE A 528 -19.69 -3.59 10.94
C ILE A 528 -19.80 -3.03 12.36
N VAL A 529 -18.89 -3.44 13.24
CA VAL A 529 -18.84 -3.06 14.65
C VAL A 529 -17.91 -1.87 14.84
N ARG A 530 -18.43 -0.81 15.44
CA ARG A 530 -17.72 0.45 15.60
C ARG A 530 -17.89 1.00 17.01
N ARG A 531 -16.91 1.78 17.46
CA ARG A 531 -16.87 2.37 18.80
C ARG A 531 -16.41 3.80 18.74
N LYS A 532 -16.90 4.60 19.68
CA LYS A 532 -16.30 5.89 20.01
C LYS A 532 -16.24 6.10 21.51
N ALA A 533 -15.21 6.81 21.98
CA ALA A 533 -15.17 7.29 23.36
C ALA A 533 -16.25 8.36 23.57
N ASN A 534 -16.78 8.45 24.80
CA ASN A 534 -17.80 9.44 25.13
C ASN A 534 -17.28 10.88 24.88
N GLY A 535 -18.03 11.66 24.11
CA GLY A 535 -17.62 13.00 23.66
C GLY A 535 -16.87 13.05 22.31
N ALA A 536 -16.46 11.92 21.74
CA ALA A 536 -15.88 11.89 20.40
C ALA A 536 -16.97 12.08 19.31
N THR A 537 -16.60 12.79 18.24
CA THR A 537 -17.51 13.10 17.11
C THR A 537 -17.55 11.99 16.05
N THR A 538 -16.53 11.13 15.99
CA THR A 538 -16.40 10.07 14.98
C THR A 538 -16.34 8.67 15.63
N TYR A 539 -16.76 7.65 14.87
CA TYR A 539 -16.66 6.24 15.26
C TYR A 539 -15.45 5.58 14.62
N THR A 540 -14.66 4.86 15.40
CA THR A 540 -13.57 3.98 14.96
C THR A 540 -14.13 2.60 14.61
N ASN A 541 -13.64 1.99 13.52
CA ASN A 541 -14.02 0.64 13.15
C ASN A 541 -13.25 -0.39 13.98
N LEU A 542 -13.97 -1.31 14.63
CA LEU A 542 -13.38 -2.37 15.45
C LEU A 542 -13.27 -3.69 14.70
N GLY A 543 -14.18 -3.94 13.75
CA GLY A 543 -14.16 -5.16 12.95
C GLY A 543 -15.47 -5.38 12.20
N THR A 544 -15.44 -6.35 11.29
CA THR A 544 -16.61 -6.84 10.58
C THR A 544 -16.81 -8.30 10.95
N VAL A 545 -18.01 -8.66 11.41
CA VAL A 545 -18.35 -10.02 11.82
C VAL A 545 -19.58 -10.52 11.10
N VAL A 546 -19.64 -11.82 10.83
CA VAL A 546 -20.84 -12.50 10.32
C VAL A 546 -21.74 -13.01 11.45
N GLN A 547 -21.18 -13.15 12.65
CA GLN A 547 -21.89 -13.54 13.86
C GLN A 547 -22.58 -12.32 14.48
N ASN A 548 -23.61 -12.54 15.29
CA ASN A 548 -24.39 -11.49 15.94
C ASN A 548 -23.86 -11.11 17.34
N SER A 549 -22.54 -11.25 17.52
CA SER A 549 -21.82 -10.88 18.74
C SER A 549 -20.38 -10.44 18.39
N PHE A 550 -19.77 -9.65 19.28
CA PHE A 550 -18.39 -9.18 19.13
C PHE A 550 -17.78 -8.88 20.50
N THR A 551 -16.51 -9.21 20.71
CA THR A 551 -15.79 -8.92 21.96
C THR A 551 -14.75 -7.84 21.72
N ASP A 552 -14.88 -6.71 22.39
CA ASP A 552 -13.91 -5.62 22.34
C ASP A 552 -12.93 -5.72 23.51
N THR A 553 -11.68 -6.06 23.22
CA THR A 553 -10.58 -6.18 24.18
C THR A 553 -9.65 -4.96 24.21
N ASP A 554 -9.87 -3.96 23.36
CA ASP A 554 -9.06 -2.74 23.25
C ASP A 554 -9.69 -1.59 24.05
N VAL A 555 -10.23 -1.91 25.24
CA VAL A 555 -10.93 -0.95 26.11
C VAL A 555 -10.08 -0.66 27.34
N GLN A 556 -9.99 0.62 27.69
CA GLN A 556 -9.30 1.09 28.88
C GLN A 556 -10.23 1.13 30.10
N GLU A 557 -9.64 0.95 31.29
CA GLU A 557 -10.35 1.11 32.57
C GLU A 557 -10.90 2.53 32.74
N ASN A 558 -11.98 2.67 33.51
CA ASN A 558 -12.65 3.94 33.84
C ASN A 558 -13.01 4.82 32.63
N ASN A 559 -13.33 4.20 31.49
CA ASN A 559 -13.74 4.90 30.27
C ASN A 559 -15.18 4.53 29.88
N ASN A 560 -15.85 5.47 29.22
CA ASN A 560 -17.20 5.29 28.70
C ASN A 560 -17.15 5.19 27.16
N TYR A 561 -17.73 4.12 26.62
CA TYR A 561 -17.72 3.82 25.19
C TYR A 561 -19.15 3.74 24.65
N ILE A 562 -19.34 4.28 23.45
CA ILE A 562 -20.58 4.17 22.68
C ILE A 562 -20.31 3.27 21.48
N TYR A 563 -21.05 2.17 21.38
CA TYR A 563 -20.92 1.22 20.29
C TYR A 563 -21.96 1.46 19.21
N GLN A 564 -21.66 1.10 17.96
CA GLN A 564 -22.58 1.12 16.85
C GLN A 564 -22.30 -0.10 15.97
N VAL A 565 -23.34 -0.88 15.68
CA VAL A 565 -23.26 -2.00 14.74
C VAL A 565 -24.11 -1.65 13.52
N ARG A 566 -23.56 -1.84 12.32
CA ARG A 566 -24.29 -1.66 11.07
C ARG A 566 -24.46 -3.01 10.39
N PRO A 567 -25.69 -3.50 10.20
CA PRO A 567 -25.91 -4.61 9.30
C PRO A 567 -25.61 -4.13 7.86
N TYR A 568 -25.06 -5.01 7.03
CA TYR A 568 -24.75 -4.74 5.62
C TYR A 568 -25.20 -5.89 4.72
N ASP A 569 -25.81 -5.59 3.56
CA ASP A 569 -26.33 -6.54 2.57
C ASP A 569 -25.65 -6.40 1.19
N GLY A 570 -24.58 -5.61 1.09
CA GLY A 570 -23.91 -5.29 -0.17
C GLY A 570 -24.31 -3.93 -0.77
N THR A 571 -25.48 -3.37 -0.44
CA THR A 571 -25.98 -2.14 -1.08
C THR A 571 -26.42 -1.05 -0.11
N THR A 572 -27.03 -1.41 1.02
CA THR A 572 -27.65 -0.47 1.96
C THR A 572 -27.01 -0.55 3.35
N LYS A 573 -26.84 0.60 4.03
CA LYS A 573 -26.27 0.68 5.39
C LYS A 573 -27.31 1.24 6.37
N LYS A 574 -27.62 0.48 7.42
CA LYS A 574 -28.51 0.85 8.54
C LYS A 574 -27.72 0.93 9.86
N VAL A 575 -28.31 1.43 10.94
CA VAL A 575 -27.59 1.68 12.21
C VAL A 575 -28.27 1.00 13.40
N SER A 576 -27.53 0.85 14.51
CA SER A 576 -28.08 0.33 15.76
C SER A 576 -28.54 1.43 16.74
N ASN A 577 -29.18 1.02 17.83
CA ASN A 577 -29.62 1.83 18.99
C ASN A 577 -28.46 2.42 19.85
N ASN A 578 -27.21 2.14 19.51
CA ASN A 578 -25.98 2.71 20.06
C ASN A 578 -25.86 2.76 21.60
N PRO A 579 -25.75 1.61 22.31
CA PRO A 579 -25.61 1.60 23.77
C PRO A 579 -24.30 2.25 24.23
N SER A 580 -24.37 2.95 25.37
CA SER A 580 -23.21 3.48 26.10
C SER A 580 -22.91 2.59 27.30
N VAL A 581 -21.64 2.23 27.50
CA VAL A 581 -21.20 1.37 28.60
C VAL A 581 -19.90 1.88 29.23
N ASN A 582 -19.84 1.84 30.57
CA ASN A 582 -18.72 2.34 31.37
C ASN A 582 -17.99 1.18 32.06
N THR A 583 -16.67 1.11 31.92
CA THR A 583 -15.80 0.07 32.49
C THR A 583 -15.48 0.26 33.99
N SER A 584 -16.11 1.22 34.68
CA SER A 584 -15.80 1.60 36.08
C SER A 584 -16.19 0.60 37.18
N ASN A 585 -16.91 -0.49 36.88
CA ASN A 585 -17.45 -1.44 37.88
C ASN A 585 -16.87 -2.87 37.79
N CYS A 586 -15.73 -3.10 37.11
CA CYS A 586 -15.16 -4.44 37.04
C CYS A 586 -14.45 -4.83 38.35
N VAL A 587 -14.88 -5.93 38.97
CA VAL A 587 -14.32 -6.49 40.20
C VAL A 587 -13.09 -7.36 39.87
N ILE A 588 -11.93 -7.02 40.43
CA ILE A 588 -10.70 -7.82 40.33
C ILE A 588 -10.84 -9.07 41.23
N PRO A 589 -10.66 -10.31 40.73
CA PRO A 589 -10.60 -11.49 41.60
C PRO A 589 -9.40 -11.38 42.54
N THR A 590 -9.66 -11.56 43.83
CA THR A 590 -8.65 -11.51 44.90
C THR A 590 -7.55 -12.58 44.73
N SER A 591 -6.32 -12.11 44.91
CA SER A 591 -5.00 -12.78 44.99
C SER A 591 -4.93 -14.26 45.41
N SER A 592 -4.12 -15.04 44.68
CA SER A 592 -3.52 -16.29 45.19
C SER A 592 -2.13 -16.01 45.77
N PHE A 593 -1.93 -16.22 47.07
CA PHE A 593 -0.62 -16.04 47.74
C PHE A 593 0.25 -17.30 47.61
N LEU A 594 1.56 -17.13 47.38
CA LEU A 594 2.59 -18.18 47.54
C LEU A 594 3.24 -18.00 48.93
N TYR A 595 3.16 -19.01 49.80
CA TYR A 595 3.79 -19.00 51.12
C TYR A 595 5.22 -19.58 51.05
N ILE A 596 6.23 -18.87 51.57
CA ILE A 596 7.58 -19.40 51.83
C ILE A 596 7.79 -19.42 53.33
N ASP A 597 7.80 -20.61 53.94
CA ASP A 597 8.20 -20.78 55.34
C ASP A 597 9.73 -20.68 55.48
N HIS A 598 10.18 -19.97 56.51
CA HIS A 598 11.57 -19.60 56.73
C HIS A 598 12.06 -20.17 58.05
N LYS A 599 12.16 -21.50 58.15
CA LYS A 599 12.90 -22.16 59.24
C LYS A 599 13.88 -23.20 58.72
N SER A 600 15.17 -22.88 58.91
CA SER A 600 16.37 -23.73 58.91
C SER A 600 16.61 -24.71 57.74
N SER A 601 17.72 -24.44 57.03
CA SER A 601 18.59 -25.38 56.30
C SER A 601 17.92 -26.37 55.33
N GLY A 602 17.86 -25.97 54.06
CA GLY A 602 17.67 -26.85 52.90
C GLY A 602 16.47 -26.47 52.05
N LYS A 603 16.63 -25.60 51.04
CA LYS A 603 15.51 -25.17 50.18
C LYS A 603 15.45 -25.98 48.88
N ARG A 604 14.24 -26.48 48.61
CA ARG A 604 13.74 -27.11 47.37
C ARG A 604 12.60 -26.21 46.87
N LEU A 605 12.53 -25.95 45.56
CA LEU A 605 11.42 -25.21 44.95
C LEU A 605 10.34 -26.21 44.54
N THR A 606 9.10 -26.02 44.96
CA THR A 606 7.96 -26.86 44.56
C THR A 606 6.84 -25.98 44.03
N ASP A 607 6.34 -26.28 42.84
CA ASP A 607 5.18 -25.60 42.25
C ASP A 607 3.83 -26.15 42.76
N SER A 608 2.71 -25.56 42.32
CA SER A 608 1.35 -25.96 42.70
C SER A 608 0.93 -27.37 42.25
N ASN A 609 1.78 -28.05 41.46
CA ASN A 609 1.59 -29.42 41.01
C ASN A 609 2.56 -30.42 41.68
N GLY A 610 3.41 -29.97 42.62
CA GLY A 610 4.27 -30.83 43.42
C GLY A 610 5.65 -31.14 42.81
N VAL A 611 6.06 -30.47 41.73
CA VAL A 611 7.33 -30.77 41.04
C VAL A 611 8.49 -30.03 41.71
N THR A 612 9.56 -30.76 42.08
CA THR A 612 10.68 -30.19 42.86
C THR A 612 11.97 -29.99 42.06
N THR A 613 12.55 -28.79 42.05
CA THR A 613 13.89 -28.52 41.48
C THR A 613 14.91 -28.05 42.54
N LYS A 614 16.19 -28.44 42.38
CA LYS A 614 17.31 -28.13 43.29
C LYS A 614 18.04 -26.86 42.82
N GLY A 615 18.00 -25.79 43.62
CA GLY A 615 18.76 -24.56 43.37
C GLY A 615 20.16 -24.58 44.00
N VAL A 616 21.14 -23.99 43.30
CA VAL A 616 22.54 -23.85 43.71
C VAL A 616 22.77 -22.51 44.43
N GLY A 617 23.30 -22.57 45.65
CA GLY A 617 24.35 -21.66 46.17
C GLY A 617 24.04 -20.19 46.54
N ASN A 618 23.82 -19.97 47.84
CA ASN A 618 24.19 -18.81 48.69
C ASN A 618 24.43 -17.41 48.07
N THR A 619 23.48 -16.49 48.30
CA THR A 619 23.75 -15.06 48.51
C THR A 619 23.11 -14.64 49.84
N GLY A 620 23.87 -13.93 50.69
CA GLY A 620 23.54 -13.63 52.07
C GLY A 620 22.24 -12.84 52.32
N ASN A 621 21.87 -12.79 53.60
CA ASN A 621 20.56 -12.51 54.20
C ASN A 621 19.89 -11.13 53.97
N TRP A 622 20.04 -10.45 52.83
CA TRP A 622 19.59 -9.05 52.71
C TRP A 622 18.82 -8.70 51.44
N VAL A 623 18.10 -9.67 50.87
CA VAL A 623 17.39 -9.45 49.60
C VAL A 623 16.03 -10.14 49.58
N GLN A 624 14.98 -9.38 49.26
CA GLN A 624 13.67 -9.92 48.89
C GLN A 624 13.47 -9.76 47.37
N TRP A 625 13.02 -10.84 46.74
CA TRP A 625 12.62 -10.85 45.33
C TRP A 625 11.09 -10.80 45.26
N GLU A 626 10.57 -9.86 44.49
CA GLU A 626 9.14 -9.73 44.24
C GLU A 626 8.88 -9.96 42.75
N GLN A 627 7.93 -10.85 42.44
CA GLN A 627 7.50 -11.12 41.07
C GLN A 627 6.31 -10.19 40.76
N VAL A 628 6.45 -9.36 39.73
CA VAL A 628 5.36 -8.51 39.25
C VAL A 628 4.86 -9.08 37.92
N PRO A 629 3.63 -9.64 37.86
CA PRO A 629 3.05 -10.14 36.63
C PRO A 629 2.70 -8.97 35.70
N THR A 630 2.84 -9.18 34.39
CA THR A 630 2.31 -8.28 33.37
C THR A 630 1.30 -9.01 32.51
N SER A 631 0.53 -8.26 31.72
CA SER A 631 -0.59 -8.76 30.92
C SER A 631 -0.20 -9.71 29.77
N ASN A 632 1.08 -9.98 29.52
CA ASN A 632 1.56 -10.71 28.32
C ASN A 632 2.61 -11.80 28.62
N ASP A 633 2.39 -12.68 29.61
CA ASP A 633 3.28 -13.82 29.96
C ASP A 633 4.71 -13.47 30.41
N TYR A 634 5.02 -12.18 30.65
CA TYR A 634 6.27 -11.73 31.27
C TYR A 634 6.10 -11.45 32.75
N PHE A 635 7.20 -11.62 33.50
CA PHE A 635 7.30 -11.17 34.88
C PHE A 635 8.55 -10.32 35.10
N TYR A 636 8.43 -9.32 35.96
CA TYR A 636 9.59 -8.59 36.48
C TYR A 636 10.05 -9.23 37.78
N LEU A 637 11.37 -9.28 37.98
CA LEU A 637 11.98 -9.57 39.26
C LEU A 637 12.52 -8.27 39.85
N VAL A 638 11.87 -7.78 40.90
CA VAL A 638 12.30 -6.55 41.58
C VAL A 638 13.12 -6.93 42.81
N LEU A 639 14.33 -6.38 42.90
CA LEU A 639 15.22 -6.53 44.03
C LEU A 639 14.97 -5.40 45.03
N ARG A 640 14.40 -5.68 46.20
CA ARG A 640 14.29 -4.68 47.28
C ARG A 640 15.31 -4.95 48.37
N ALA A 641 16.15 -3.97 48.66
CA ALA A 641 16.93 -3.90 49.88
C ALA A 641 16.01 -3.38 51.00
N THR A 642 15.70 -4.24 51.97
CA THR A 642 14.76 -3.91 53.05
C THR A 642 15.50 -3.41 54.28
N GLY A 643 15.51 -2.08 54.50
CA GLY A 643 15.45 -1.50 55.85
C GLY A 643 16.64 -0.67 56.37
N GLU A 644 16.31 0.60 56.66
CA GLU A 644 16.84 1.55 57.66
C GLU A 644 18.19 2.31 57.45
N LYS A 645 18.02 3.54 56.93
CA LYS A 645 18.69 4.84 57.19
C LYS A 645 20.07 4.85 57.87
N LEU A 646 21.08 5.33 57.12
CA LEU A 646 22.10 6.26 57.62
C LEU A 646 22.48 7.28 56.53
N GLY A 647 22.25 8.57 56.83
CA GLY A 647 23.06 9.72 56.41
C GLY A 647 23.29 10.02 54.93
N SER A 648 22.71 11.14 54.48
CA SER A 648 23.16 12.02 53.37
C SER A 648 23.35 11.41 51.98
N SER A 649 22.52 11.91 51.04
CA SER A 649 22.74 11.99 49.58
C SER A 649 23.33 10.75 48.90
N ASP A 650 22.48 9.93 48.29
CA ASP A 650 22.62 9.47 46.90
C ASP A 650 21.44 8.56 46.52
N GLY A 651 21.10 8.59 45.23
CA GLY A 651 19.84 8.08 44.67
C GLY A 651 19.64 6.56 44.78
N GLU A 652 18.36 6.19 44.69
CA GLU A 652 17.89 4.81 44.53
C GLU A 652 18.45 4.23 43.23
N ASN A 653 19.35 3.26 43.32
CA ASN A 653 19.78 2.49 42.16
C ASN A 653 18.77 1.37 41.91
N VAL A 654 17.88 1.57 40.94
CA VAL A 654 17.03 0.49 40.39
C VAL A 654 17.73 -0.07 39.16
N SER A 655 17.98 -1.38 39.14
CA SER A 655 18.38 -2.11 37.93
C SER A 655 17.22 -3.01 37.52
N MET A 656 16.62 -2.72 36.38
CA MET A 656 15.59 -3.56 35.76
C MET A 656 16.24 -4.52 34.77
N PHE A 657 15.88 -5.80 34.87
CA PHE A 657 16.23 -6.79 33.86
C PHE A 657 14.96 -7.44 33.33
N GLU A 658 14.86 -7.52 32.01
CA GLU A 658 13.84 -8.30 31.31
C GLU A 658 14.45 -9.65 30.93
N ALA A 659 13.76 -10.74 31.27
CA ALA A 659 14.13 -12.08 30.83
C ALA A 659 12.91 -12.77 30.20
N SER A 660 13.11 -13.27 29.00
CA SER A 660 12.11 -14.05 28.24
C SER A 660 12.34 -15.55 28.48
N ASN A 661 11.26 -16.34 28.51
CA ASN A 661 11.31 -17.80 28.62
C ASN A 661 11.33 -18.55 27.27
N THR A 662 11.56 -17.85 26.16
CA THR A 662 11.68 -18.48 24.84
C THR A 662 13.14 -18.74 24.48
N SER A 663 13.44 -19.97 24.08
CA SER A 663 14.72 -20.32 23.46
C SER A 663 14.74 -19.72 22.05
N ASP A 664 15.85 -19.05 21.75
CA ASP A 664 16.25 -18.49 20.45
C ASP A 664 15.84 -17.03 20.17
N LEU A 665 16.90 -16.19 20.13
CA LEU A 665 17.04 -14.81 19.65
C LEU A 665 16.53 -13.66 20.55
N VAL A 666 17.48 -13.08 21.30
CA VAL A 666 17.35 -11.78 21.97
C VAL A 666 17.30 -10.65 20.92
N GLN A 667 16.14 -10.00 20.75
CA GLN A 667 16.02 -8.70 20.08
C GLN A 667 15.88 -7.60 21.13
N TRP A 668 16.79 -6.63 21.15
CA TRP A 668 16.74 -5.49 22.07
C TRP A 668 15.81 -4.38 21.55
N LYS A 669 14.99 -3.78 22.42
CA LYS A 669 14.10 -2.65 22.11
C LYS A 669 14.38 -1.46 23.05
N TRP A 670 14.16 -0.25 22.54
CA TRP A 670 14.35 1.06 23.16
C TRP A 670 13.73 1.18 24.57
N ILE A 671 14.42 1.85 25.51
CA ILE A 671 13.81 2.31 26.77
C ILE A 671 14.12 3.80 26.98
N ARG A 672 13.07 4.56 27.30
CA ARG A 672 13.08 6.00 27.60
C ARG A 672 13.33 6.21 29.08
N VAL A 673 14.36 6.97 29.44
CA VAL A 673 14.52 7.53 30.80
C VAL A 673 14.97 8.99 30.65
N ASP A 674 14.13 9.91 31.12
CA ASP A 674 14.43 11.32 31.45
C ASP A 674 15.17 12.19 30.42
N ASN A 675 14.56 12.37 29.24
CA ASN A 675 14.72 13.52 28.33
C ASN A 675 16.15 13.90 27.84
N THR A 676 17.08 12.94 27.68
CA THR A 676 18.32 13.17 26.88
C THR A 676 18.57 12.03 25.87
N TRP A 677 18.96 12.39 24.62
CA TRP A 677 19.26 11.45 23.54
C TRP A 677 20.72 10.98 23.64
N SER A 678 20.97 9.66 23.54
CA SER A 678 22.31 9.10 23.33
C SER A 678 22.35 8.27 22.04
N ARG A 679 23.32 8.55 21.15
CA ARG A 679 23.61 7.80 19.92
C ARG A 679 24.57 6.66 20.23
N LEU A 680 24.41 5.50 19.57
CA LEU A 680 25.55 4.61 19.31
C LEU A 680 25.54 4.11 17.86
N GLU A 681 26.72 4.15 17.25
CA GLU A 681 27.03 3.73 15.88
C GLU A 681 27.60 2.31 15.88
N ASN A 682 27.44 1.57 14.77
CA ASN A 682 27.80 0.16 14.66
C ASN A 682 29.20 -0.06 14.02
N LYS A 683 29.85 -1.12 14.49
CA LYS A 683 30.99 -1.90 13.99
C LYS A 683 32.39 -1.52 14.48
N ALA A 684 32.97 -2.51 15.16
CA ALA A 684 34.39 -2.73 15.40
C ALA A 684 35.14 -1.60 16.13
N HIS A 685 35.06 -1.60 17.46
CA HIS A 685 36.13 -1.36 18.45
C HIS A 685 35.53 -0.87 19.77
N THR A 686 36.13 -1.31 20.87
CA THR A 686 35.66 -1.17 22.26
C THR A 686 35.83 0.25 22.80
N GLN A 687 34.72 0.93 23.09
CA GLN A 687 34.61 1.99 24.11
C GLN A 687 33.13 2.34 24.38
N TRP A 688 32.77 2.49 25.67
CA TRP A 688 31.44 2.94 26.12
C TRP A 688 31.59 4.23 26.93
N LEU A 689 30.66 5.18 26.76
CA LEU A 689 30.60 6.44 27.50
C LEU A 689 29.56 6.32 28.62
N HIS A 690 29.90 6.71 29.85
CA HIS A 690 28.95 6.81 30.96
C HIS A 690 28.70 8.28 31.27
N VAL A 691 27.43 8.71 31.33
CA VAL A 691 27.02 10.06 31.72
C VAL A 691 26.43 10.01 33.13
N LYS A 692 27.00 10.77 34.06
CA LYS A 692 26.36 11.04 35.36
C LYS A 692 25.60 12.38 35.30
N PRO A 693 24.61 12.61 36.19
CA PRO A 693 23.80 13.83 36.21
C PRO A 693 24.60 15.15 36.35
N ASP A 694 25.87 15.09 36.72
CA ASP A 694 26.73 16.24 37.03
C ASP A 694 27.98 16.38 36.12
N GLY A 695 28.09 15.63 35.01
CA GLY A 695 29.07 15.89 33.95
C GLY A 695 29.73 14.64 33.34
N ILE A 696 30.23 14.78 32.11
CA ILE A 696 30.81 13.69 31.29
C ILE A 696 32.22 13.34 31.80
N SER A 697 32.48 12.06 32.03
CA SER A 697 33.84 11.54 32.21
C SER A 697 34.07 10.26 31.39
N ASN A 698 35.19 10.18 30.68
CA ASN A 698 35.58 9.02 29.88
C ASN A 698 36.15 7.91 30.76
N MET A 699 35.56 6.71 30.69
CA MET A 699 36.03 5.54 31.43
C MET A 699 36.61 4.50 30.45
N ARG A 700 37.90 4.14 30.58
CA ARG A 700 38.51 3.03 29.84
C ARG A 700 38.54 1.78 30.73
N ILE A 701 37.87 0.71 30.30
CA ILE A 701 38.00 -0.63 30.89
C ILE A 701 38.90 -1.47 29.97
N GLY A 702 39.88 -2.17 30.53
CA GLY A 702 40.83 -3.02 29.79
C GLY A 702 40.17 -4.29 29.21
N PRO A 703 40.80 -4.96 28.23
CA PRO A 703 40.21 -6.11 27.54
C PRO A 703 40.10 -7.36 28.45
N LEU A 704 38.99 -8.08 28.33
CA LEU A 704 38.78 -9.40 28.93
C LEU A 704 39.67 -10.44 28.23
N SER A 705 40.45 -11.21 29.00
CA SER A 705 41.21 -12.36 28.50
C SER A 705 40.46 -13.67 28.80
N TRP A 706 40.44 -14.54 27.80
CA TRP A 706 39.74 -15.83 27.80
C TRP A 706 40.62 -16.91 28.44
N THR A 707 40.13 -17.61 29.46
CA THR A 707 40.72 -18.87 29.93
C THR A 707 39.74 -19.98 29.54
N GLY A 708 40.18 -20.88 28.65
CA GLY A 708 39.33 -21.77 27.86
C GLY A 708 38.68 -22.94 28.59
N ASP A 709 37.89 -22.69 29.64
CA ASP A 709 36.97 -23.66 30.23
C ASP A 709 35.57 -23.05 30.43
N ASN A 710 34.60 -23.69 29.78
CA ASN A 710 33.36 -23.11 29.27
C ASN A 710 32.28 -22.74 30.33
N THR A 711 32.61 -22.16 31.50
CA THR A 711 31.54 -21.83 32.48
C THR A 711 31.57 -20.51 33.27
N GLN A 712 32.58 -19.61 33.29
CA GLN A 712 32.42 -18.29 33.98
C GLN A 712 33.28 -17.12 33.44
N TRP A 713 32.73 -15.89 33.43
CA TRP A 713 33.47 -14.62 33.26
C TRP A 713 33.66 -13.91 34.62
N LYS A 714 34.84 -13.33 34.90
CA LYS A 714 35.11 -12.50 36.10
C LYS A 714 35.53 -11.07 35.74
N TYR A 715 35.01 -10.09 36.48
CA TYR A 715 35.45 -8.68 36.45
C TYR A 715 36.53 -8.40 37.52
N THR A 716 37.49 -7.53 37.19
CA THR A 716 38.41 -6.88 38.15
C THR A 716 38.15 -5.36 38.18
N SER A 717 38.24 -4.74 39.35
CA SER A 717 37.68 -3.41 39.69
C SER A 717 38.37 -2.19 39.05
N VAL A 718 37.68 -1.04 38.99
CA VAL A 718 38.25 0.29 38.61
C VAL A 718 37.75 1.41 39.54
N SER A 719 38.66 2.33 39.91
CA SER A 719 38.52 3.47 40.84
C SER A 719 38.27 4.83 40.14
N SER A 720 37.73 5.82 40.86
CA SER A 720 37.39 7.17 40.37
C SER A 720 38.36 8.25 40.86
N ASN A 721 38.60 9.29 40.03
CA ASN A 721 39.17 10.57 40.46
C ASN A 721 38.61 11.73 39.61
N SER A 722 38.27 12.83 40.28
CA SER A 722 37.57 14.03 39.79
C SER A 722 38.51 15.21 39.51
N ARG A 723 38.10 16.18 38.65
CA ARG A 723 38.44 17.64 38.73
C ARG A 723 37.79 18.54 37.63
N LYS A 724 36.91 19.44 38.11
CA LYS A 724 36.68 20.91 37.89
C LYS A 724 36.99 21.67 36.56
N SER A 725 35.91 22.32 36.05
CA SER A 725 35.60 23.79 35.93
C SER A 725 36.00 24.68 34.71
N GLU A 726 35.02 25.56 34.36
CA GLU A 726 35.06 26.93 33.77
C GLU A 726 35.22 27.08 32.22
N GLU A 727 34.56 28.00 31.47
CA GLU A 727 33.49 29.00 31.63
C GLU A 727 33.15 29.66 30.24
N PHE A 728 31.99 30.34 30.11
CA PHE A 728 31.55 31.36 29.11
C PHE A 728 31.10 31.02 27.65
N ALA A 729 29.79 31.16 27.40
CA ALA A 729 29.21 32.09 26.40
C ALA A 729 27.70 32.32 26.67
N ILE A 730 27.27 33.58 26.64
CA ILE A 730 25.93 34.09 26.99
C ILE A 730 25.13 34.33 25.70
N GLU A 731 23.91 33.80 25.61
CA GLU A 731 22.81 34.38 24.82
C GLU A 731 21.48 34.22 25.59
N THR A 732 20.91 35.35 26.00
CA THR A 732 19.59 35.45 26.64
C THR A 732 18.51 35.64 25.57
N GLY A 733 17.38 34.91 25.64
CA GLY A 733 16.23 35.15 24.76
C GLY A 733 14.98 34.37 25.16
N PHE A 734 13.89 35.10 25.37
CA PHE A 734 12.58 34.63 25.83
C PHE A 734 11.76 34.10 24.61
N ARG A 735 11.06 32.94 24.64
CA ARG A 735 10.18 32.48 23.53
C ARG A 735 8.83 31.83 23.90
N ILE A 736 7.89 32.01 22.97
CA ILE A 736 6.43 31.91 23.04
C ILE A 736 5.92 31.24 21.73
N ALA A 737 4.99 30.27 21.76
CA ALA A 737 4.44 29.53 20.58
C ALA A 737 2.89 29.29 20.56
N PRO A 738 2.21 29.14 19.42
CA PRO A 738 0.73 29.10 19.37
C PRO A 738 0.04 27.76 19.75
N ASN A 739 -1.15 27.83 20.37
CA ASN A 739 -2.19 26.81 20.49
C ASN A 739 -3.29 27.04 19.41
N PRO A 740 -3.77 26.02 18.66
CA PRO A 740 -4.86 26.15 17.67
C PRO A 740 -6.27 26.30 18.25
N ALA A 741 -6.47 26.23 19.56
CA ALA A 741 -7.74 26.52 20.21
C ALA A 741 -7.73 27.88 20.92
N GLY A 742 -8.09 28.94 20.20
CA GLY A 742 -8.78 30.10 20.77
C GLY A 742 -7.98 31.21 21.45
N ASP A 743 -7.14 30.95 22.47
CA ASP A 743 -6.69 32.02 23.38
C ASP A 743 -5.21 31.87 23.76
N LEU A 744 -4.36 32.85 23.44
CA LEU A 744 -2.93 32.82 23.80
C LEU A 744 -2.53 34.10 24.55
N LEU A 745 -1.84 33.92 25.68
CA LEU A 745 -1.04 34.96 26.32
C LEU A 745 0.28 34.35 26.80
N TYR A 746 1.36 35.12 26.72
CA TYR A 746 2.66 34.71 27.17
C TYR A 746 3.40 35.85 27.88
N ILE A 747 4.14 35.52 28.94
CA ILE A 747 5.07 36.42 29.62
C ILE A 747 6.30 35.61 30.01
N ILE A 748 7.48 36.18 29.79
CA ILE A 748 8.73 35.57 30.25
C ILE A 748 9.45 36.61 31.10
N GLY A 749 10.10 36.14 32.16
CA GLY A 749 10.96 36.91 33.06
C GLY A 749 12.04 35.99 33.61
N ALA A 750 13.27 36.12 33.10
CA ALA A 750 14.43 35.38 33.57
C ALA A 750 15.25 36.23 34.54
N LYS A 751 15.29 35.81 35.81
CA LYS A 751 16.52 35.57 36.56
C LYS A 751 16.16 34.96 37.92
N THR A 752 16.75 33.81 38.19
CA THR A 752 16.74 33.06 39.47
C THR A 752 15.43 32.30 39.81
N GLN A 753 15.48 30.97 39.55
CA GLN A 753 14.67 29.88 40.13
C GLN A 753 13.19 30.12 40.49
N THR A 754 12.34 30.38 39.50
CA THR A 754 10.89 30.22 39.64
C THR A 754 10.24 29.75 38.34
N GLU A 755 9.64 28.56 38.34
CA GLU A 755 8.70 28.14 37.31
C GLU A 755 7.45 29.03 37.33
N ILE A 756 7.01 29.47 36.16
CA ILE A 756 5.73 30.17 35.97
C ILE A 756 4.87 29.31 35.04
N ASN A 757 3.68 28.94 35.50
CA ASN A 757 2.74 28.10 34.75
C ASN A 757 1.41 28.84 34.58
N ILE A 758 0.78 28.75 33.40
CA ILE A 758 -0.56 29.33 33.15
C ILE A 758 -1.57 28.19 33.06
N TYR A 759 -2.67 28.34 33.78
CA TYR A 759 -3.77 27.38 33.80
C TYR A 759 -5.05 28.06 33.33
N SER A 760 -5.82 27.36 32.49
CA SER A 760 -7.20 27.73 32.20
C SER A 760 -8.11 26.75 32.94
N LEU A 761 -9.03 27.29 33.72
CA LEU A 761 -10.13 26.57 34.36
C LEU A 761 -11.39 27.38 34.08
N GLU A 762 -12.50 26.72 33.72
CA GLU A 762 -13.77 27.29 33.24
C GLU A 762 -13.98 28.78 33.56
N GLY A 763 -13.82 29.63 32.53
CA GLY A 763 -14.06 31.08 32.58
C GLY A 763 -12.95 31.93 33.20
N LYS A 764 -11.84 31.33 33.64
CA LYS A 764 -10.70 32.02 34.26
C LYS A 764 -9.33 31.63 33.70
N HIS A 765 -8.46 32.62 33.59
CA HIS A 765 -7.05 32.47 33.27
C HIS A 765 -6.24 32.74 34.55
N LEU A 766 -5.46 31.75 35.00
CA LEU A 766 -4.71 31.80 36.25
C LEU A 766 -3.20 31.69 35.98
N LEU A 767 -2.40 32.57 36.58
CA LEU A 767 -0.94 32.52 36.53
C LEU A 767 -0.38 31.98 37.86
N LYS A 768 0.40 30.90 37.82
CA LYS A 768 1.07 30.31 38.98
C LYS A 768 2.53 30.71 39.04
N SER A 769 2.98 31.30 40.15
CA SER A 769 4.39 31.57 40.42
C SER A 769 4.74 31.20 41.87
N LYS A 770 5.88 30.54 42.08
CA LYS A 770 6.33 30.04 43.41
C LYS A 770 5.22 29.33 44.22
N GLY A 771 4.36 28.57 43.55
CA GLY A 771 3.31 27.76 44.20
C GLY A 771 1.97 28.45 44.44
N LYS A 772 1.79 29.74 44.14
CA LYS A 772 0.50 30.46 44.30
C LYS A 772 -0.13 30.86 42.95
N LEU A 773 -1.47 30.83 42.87
CA LEU A 773 -2.27 31.14 41.67
C LEU A 773 -2.86 32.57 41.76
N VAL A 774 -2.76 33.33 40.67
CA VAL A 774 -3.32 34.70 40.53
C VAL A 774 -4.25 34.75 39.31
N ASP A 775 -5.46 35.30 39.48
CA ASP A 775 -6.46 35.46 38.42
C ASP A 775 -6.13 36.66 37.52
N ILE A 776 -5.92 36.41 36.23
CA ILE A 776 -5.57 37.42 35.22
C ILE A 776 -6.67 37.59 34.16
N SER A 777 -7.85 37.02 34.38
CA SER A 777 -8.95 36.97 33.41
C SER A 777 -9.51 38.34 33.00
N SER A 778 -9.24 39.38 33.79
CA SER A 778 -9.69 40.76 33.52
C SER A 778 -8.76 41.53 32.59
N LEU A 779 -7.58 40.99 32.25
CA LEU A 779 -6.66 41.61 31.30
C LEU A 779 -7.17 41.43 29.87
N LYS A 780 -7.10 42.49 29.07
CA LYS A 780 -7.46 42.42 27.65
C LYS A 780 -6.29 41.85 26.86
N ARG A 781 -6.48 41.64 25.55
CA ARG A 781 -5.43 41.11 24.67
C ARG A 781 -4.40 42.21 24.38
N GLY A 782 -3.16 42.05 24.83
CA GLY A 782 -2.11 43.07 24.76
C GLY A 782 -0.75 42.58 25.30
N LEU A 783 0.28 43.44 25.27
CA LEU A 783 1.62 43.12 25.77
C LEU A 783 1.85 43.77 27.14
N TYR A 784 1.75 42.99 28.21
CA TYR A 784 1.85 43.51 29.57
C TYR A 784 3.23 43.26 30.17
N ILE A 785 3.79 44.29 30.80
CA ILE A 785 4.97 44.18 31.66
C ILE A 785 4.49 44.16 33.12
N VAL A 786 4.74 43.04 33.78
CA VAL A 786 4.36 42.83 35.20
C VAL A 786 5.62 42.58 36.03
N GLN A 787 5.61 43.09 37.26
CA GLN A 787 6.62 42.78 38.26
C GLN A 787 6.07 41.71 39.21
N ILE A 788 6.88 40.67 39.43
CA ILE A 788 6.55 39.59 40.37
C ILE A 788 7.03 40.01 41.76
N GLU A 789 6.08 40.19 42.67
CA GLU A 789 6.34 40.42 44.10
C GLU A 789 6.09 39.13 44.88
N GLU A 790 6.57 39.08 46.12
CA GLU A 790 6.60 37.83 46.91
C GLU A 790 5.22 37.22 47.14
N HIS A 791 4.16 38.04 47.15
CA HIS A 791 2.77 37.61 47.35
C HIS A 791 1.76 38.21 46.35
N SER A 792 2.22 38.89 45.28
CA SER A 792 1.36 39.60 44.32
C SER A 792 2.03 39.77 42.96
N LEU A 793 1.22 40.04 41.93
CA LEU A 793 1.70 40.57 40.65
C LEU A 793 1.30 42.03 40.56
N ARG A 794 2.25 42.90 40.26
CA ARG A 794 1.97 44.32 40.02
C ARG A 794 2.12 44.59 38.52
N LEU A 795 1.06 45.08 37.89
CA LEU A 795 1.14 45.57 36.52
C LEU A 795 1.97 46.84 36.49
N ILE A 796 3.07 46.83 35.73
CA ILE A 796 3.97 47.97 35.58
C ILE A 796 3.58 48.77 34.35
N LYS A 797 3.22 48.08 33.25
CA LYS A 797 2.82 48.73 32.00
C LYS A 797 1.97 47.80 31.13
N GLU A 798 0.95 48.35 30.48
CA GLU A 798 0.19 47.73 29.38
C GLU A 798 0.74 48.17 28.02
#